data_AF-A0A8H8V2F0-F1
#
_entry.id   AF-A0A8H8V2F0-F1
#
_cell.length_a   1.000
_cell.length_b   1.000
_cell.length_c   1.000
_cell.angle_alpha   90.00
_cell.angle_beta   90.00
_cell.angle_gamma   90.00
#
_symmetry.space_group_name_H-M   'P 1'
#
loop_
_entity.id
_entity.type
_entity.pdbx_description
1 polymer ?
#
loop_
_entity_poly.entity_id
_entity_poly.type
_entity_poly.pdbx_seq_one_letter_code
_entity_poly.pdbx_strand_id
1 'polypeptide(L)'
;MVGYNQHPNWKVHDAFLLKWKWVDAVTAFFAISISPWFSRGWTALELAKSLKVKIIFRDNVIKDLDEDILSEVKSSTQEHDKIVFERIQNLRERAITSIDQLLGVIGSRNTSWPRDVAIISAQLVGIFVEPRLPQQKIYQEILKKIGEIKTEHLFHNSLTMTGGFQWCPMNLLEMPSAIATPAYSKLNVTKGGDVEGKWLWSRDIKALENIVMLGNMHQAQRFKVDRVLRDLGKINGEPRYRILVDPIYKDKDVFKALLVLDVKLHMKNVEFVASLKFYNPLKLRAGWWNEGDVTIVGKNVAQNLQNATTPAEAESLDKDTELLVAAQNGDIKGLQKRLDSASPYAKDKFGMTPLHLAARDGRTEFVTELMGLHDAPTLRHEDGYSWTPLNHAVWHRHEGIIEAILDHHKFIGESLNDRDRLGQTVLHLAAERADRKIIEKFGIKRDQSVRIDIRCNSGQNIFHRAALGGRPEVIKELWEWAVEFYQNDRSRASKMMLEVPDYSGQTPLHLAAQQGYWDVACELADLAPPLLEMKNQNHLTPLEVAVKNNEQKIVEGLHRRIIGRPSDISHPVVKPALLRAAQLGYGPLVDILWRDDYIGYKDKYGFTPFLRAVSNGHEEVVSALIKKMKLATVPRDMEQSPLILAAKNGHAEVVKRLLKKKVANIEDADMTGWTALSWAAESGHLAVTRKLCNKGCEINHQTNEGFTPLELAYTSEAEGRLDVMSYLIMKGADRRSVDISELLLSAAEKGNSSLIAELTKNILNEDESLECRNREGRTPLALAACNDHVSVVKILLRKKANTEAEDNEKKTPLQLAVNAARGNDINSVVEIFLGIQGQEHLIERLSVPEASKVLRTALQRKYAPIAKLALERSRADVHYPEGISTPFEYAIEWGETTVLDILIRKASMVPEPNINRVMNLILNIEGRGDLLLKLIKAKVLPIKKDQKKRVLEYAVKNGPLKLAEEILQKELIVEFTDPNNLTRLFGAIASKTRPRNKRYTVMPRKPEPTNFATIKVRSRGYTSPETPQTPDEEFSIEGTREEIIEKLLEYGADMEARDENQ
;
A
#
# COMPACT_ATOMS: atom_id res chain seq x y z
N MET A 1 28.03 -2.34 -42.57
CA MET A 1 27.14 -3.50 -42.85
C MET A 1 27.82 -4.77 -42.32
N VAL A 2 27.12 -5.50 -41.42
CA VAL A 2 27.25 -6.91 -40.93
C VAL A 2 28.63 -7.42 -40.45
N GLY A 3 28.84 -8.00 -39.25
CA GLY A 3 27.92 -8.38 -38.17
C GLY A 3 28.62 -8.92 -36.89
N TYR A 4 27.97 -8.66 -35.76
CA TYR A 4 27.81 -9.41 -34.50
C TYR A 4 28.96 -10.21 -33.81
N ASN A 5 29.16 -9.80 -32.53
CA ASN A 5 29.30 -10.59 -31.29
C ASN A 5 30.62 -10.47 -30.53
N GLN A 6 30.63 -9.61 -29.50
CA GLN A 6 30.80 -10.04 -28.10
C GLN A 6 30.44 -8.86 -27.17
N HIS A 7 29.39 -9.04 -26.36
CA HIS A 7 28.73 -8.00 -25.55
C HIS A 7 29.53 -7.57 -24.30
N PRO A 8 29.43 -6.32 -23.82
CA PRO A 8 30.07 -5.83 -22.58
C PRO A 8 29.28 -6.07 -21.27
N ASN A 9 28.20 -6.86 -21.27
CA ASN A 9 27.23 -6.88 -20.15
C ASN A 9 27.59 -7.73 -18.91
N TRP A 10 28.78 -8.33 -18.83
CA TRP A 10 29.08 -9.38 -17.84
C TRP A 10 29.52 -8.90 -16.44
N LYS A 11 29.44 -7.60 -16.12
CA LYS A 11 30.09 -7.04 -14.91
C LYS A 11 29.16 -6.49 -13.83
N VAL A 12 27.84 -6.58 -13.97
CA VAL A 12 26.90 -5.87 -13.08
C VAL A 12 26.51 -6.68 -11.84
N HIS A 13 26.59 -8.02 -11.90
CA HIS A 13 26.13 -8.94 -10.84
C HIS A 13 27.11 -9.11 -9.67
N ASP A 14 28.32 -8.58 -9.81
CA ASP A 14 29.47 -9.01 -9.01
C ASP A 14 29.52 -8.41 -7.59
N ALA A 15 29.14 -7.16 -7.37
CA ALA A 15 29.54 -6.45 -6.14
C ALA A 15 28.97 -7.02 -4.81
N PHE A 16 27.76 -7.59 -4.83
CA PHE A 16 27.14 -8.20 -3.64
C PHE A 16 27.65 -9.62 -3.41
N LEU A 17 27.66 -10.45 -4.45
CA LEU A 17 28.05 -11.87 -4.38
C LEU A 17 29.57 -12.06 -4.20
N LEU A 18 30.41 -11.16 -4.74
CA LEU A 18 31.86 -11.16 -4.52
C LEU A 18 32.26 -11.02 -3.04
N LYS A 19 31.39 -10.45 -2.19
CA LYS A 19 31.65 -10.31 -0.75
C LYS A 19 31.06 -11.45 0.07
N TRP A 20 30.24 -12.30 -0.53
CA TRP A 20 29.57 -13.42 0.11
C TRP A 20 30.47 -14.66 0.12
N LYS A 21 30.57 -15.33 1.27
CA LYS A 21 31.29 -16.62 1.35
C LYS A 21 30.39 -17.73 0.85
N TRP A 22 30.89 -18.57 -0.05
CA TRP A 22 30.19 -19.80 -0.41
C TRP A 22 30.32 -20.80 0.76
N VAL A 23 29.18 -21.18 1.33
CA VAL A 23 29.10 -22.12 2.47
C VAL A 23 28.52 -23.45 2.00
N ASP A 24 27.38 -23.39 1.32
CA ASP A 24 26.67 -24.51 0.73
C ASP A 24 25.72 -23.99 -0.36
N ALA A 25 25.18 -24.90 -1.17
CA ALA A 25 24.27 -24.57 -2.28
C ALA A 25 23.02 -23.81 -1.82
N VAL A 26 22.41 -24.21 -0.69
CA VAL A 26 21.16 -23.61 -0.17
C VAL A 26 21.40 -22.18 0.30
N THR A 27 22.45 -21.95 1.08
CA THR A 27 22.81 -20.60 1.56
C THR A 27 23.25 -19.68 0.42
N ALA A 28 24.01 -20.21 -0.55
CA ALA A 28 24.41 -19.47 -1.75
C ALA A 28 23.19 -19.02 -2.57
N PHE A 29 22.21 -19.90 -2.66
CA PHE A 29 20.98 -19.69 -3.38
C PHE A 29 20.05 -18.67 -2.70
N PHE A 30 19.93 -18.74 -1.37
CA PHE A 30 19.30 -17.69 -0.57
C PHE A 30 19.98 -16.34 -0.81
N ALA A 31 21.32 -16.29 -0.79
CA ALA A 31 22.10 -15.07 -1.04
C ALA A 31 21.87 -14.48 -2.44
N ILE A 32 21.76 -15.33 -3.47
CA ILE A 32 21.40 -14.90 -4.84
C ILE A 32 20.03 -14.24 -4.83
N SER A 33 19.04 -14.82 -4.16
CA SER A 33 17.66 -14.32 -4.16
C SER A 33 17.45 -13.01 -3.42
N ILE A 34 18.19 -12.77 -2.33
CA ILE A 34 18.16 -11.51 -1.56
C ILE A 34 19.06 -10.43 -2.15
N SER A 35 19.85 -10.76 -3.20
CA SER A 35 20.68 -9.79 -3.89
C SER A 35 19.79 -8.65 -4.43
N PRO A 36 20.13 -7.36 -4.19
CA PRO A 36 19.37 -6.21 -4.71
C PRO A 36 19.22 -6.16 -6.23
N TRP A 37 19.92 -7.06 -6.94
CA TRP A 37 20.00 -7.14 -8.40
C TRP A 37 19.22 -8.31 -8.97
N PHE A 38 18.87 -9.32 -8.16
CA PHE A 38 18.03 -10.45 -8.56
C PHE A 38 16.62 -9.99 -8.95
N SER A 39 16.13 -8.94 -8.29
CA SER A 39 14.85 -8.27 -8.56
C SER A 39 14.89 -7.20 -9.66
N ARG A 40 15.96 -7.11 -10.47
CA ARG A 40 15.93 -6.28 -11.68
C ARG A 40 15.45 -7.16 -12.83
N GLY A 41 14.33 -6.80 -13.45
CA GLY A 41 13.71 -7.60 -14.51
C GLY A 41 14.67 -8.05 -15.63
N TRP A 42 15.69 -7.25 -15.98
CA TRP A 42 16.72 -7.63 -16.96
C TRP A 42 17.65 -8.76 -16.48
N THR A 43 18.03 -8.80 -15.19
CA THR A 43 18.82 -9.89 -14.59
C THR A 43 18.04 -11.20 -14.61
N ALA A 44 16.75 -11.16 -14.26
CA ALA A 44 15.87 -12.32 -14.32
C ALA A 44 15.75 -12.86 -15.75
N LEU A 45 15.66 -11.96 -16.74
CA LEU A 45 15.63 -12.32 -18.15
C LEU A 45 16.95 -12.95 -18.64
N GLU A 46 18.10 -12.45 -18.17
CA GLU A 46 19.41 -13.04 -18.46
C GLU A 46 19.53 -14.45 -17.88
N LEU A 47 19.08 -14.67 -16.64
CA LEU A 47 19.00 -16.00 -16.03
C LEU A 47 18.06 -16.93 -16.81
N ALA A 48 16.93 -16.44 -17.31
CA ALA A 48 15.99 -17.23 -18.12
C ALA A 48 16.45 -17.51 -19.57
N LYS A 49 17.46 -16.77 -20.07
CA LYS A 49 17.97 -16.92 -21.45
C LYS A 49 19.32 -17.61 -21.52
N SER A 50 20.17 -17.49 -20.50
CA SER A 50 21.47 -18.15 -20.49
C SER A 50 21.32 -19.63 -20.12
N LEU A 51 22.03 -20.52 -20.82
CA LEU A 51 22.03 -21.95 -20.51
C LEU A 51 23.13 -22.36 -19.53
N LYS A 52 24.06 -21.45 -19.21
CA LYS A 52 25.12 -21.65 -18.20
C LYS A 52 25.45 -20.31 -17.57
N VAL A 53 25.23 -20.19 -16.26
CA VAL A 53 25.61 -18.97 -15.52
C VAL A 53 26.60 -19.35 -14.45
N LYS A 54 27.78 -18.74 -14.56
CA LYS A 54 28.84 -18.86 -13.56
C LYS A 54 28.72 -17.73 -12.57
N ILE A 55 28.70 -18.06 -11.28
CA ILE A 55 28.60 -17.11 -10.18
C ILE A 55 29.93 -17.07 -9.44
N ILE A 56 30.41 -15.86 -9.14
CA ILE A 56 31.68 -15.64 -8.46
C ILE A 56 31.41 -15.21 -7.00
N PHE A 57 31.89 -16.00 -6.05
CA PHE A 57 31.83 -15.71 -4.62
C PHE A 57 33.16 -15.11 -4.11
N ARG A 58 33.18 -14.73 -2.83
CA ARG A 58 34.40 -14.28 -2.14
C ARG A 58 35.54 -15.29 -2.34
N ASP A 59 36.74 -14.77 -2.55
CA ASP A 59 37.96 -15.50 -2.89
C ASP A 59 38.02 -16.06 -4.33
N ASN A 60 37.21 -15.49 -5.26
CA ASN A 60 37.13 -15.87 -6.67
C ASN A 60 36.67 -17.31 -6.92
N VAL A 61 35.90 -17.88 -5.99
CA VAL A 61 35.28 -19.19 -6.20
C VAL A 61 34.19 -19.06 -7.27
N ILE A 62 34.40 -19.69 -8.42
CA ILE A 62 33.46 -19.71 -9.54
C ILE A 62 32.65 -21.00 -9.48
N LYS A 63 31.33 -20.89 -9.42
CA LYS A 63 30.39 -22.03 -9.39
C LYS A 63 29.41 -21.95 -10.54
N ASP A 64 29.09 -23.09 -11.14
CA ASP A 64 28.07 -23.17 -12.18
C ASP A 64 26.70 -23.32 -11.50
N LEU A 65 25.78 -22.41 -11.80
CA LEU A 65 24.46 -22.36 -11.16
C LEU A 65 23.65 -23.64 -11.44
N ASP A 66 23.83 -24.27 -12.60
CA ASP A 66 23.07 -25.46 -13.00
C ASP A 66 23.75 -26.75 -12.49
N GLU A 67 25.09 -26.87 -12.61
CA GLU A 67 25.82 -28.07 -12.19
C GLU A 67 26.04 -28.16 -10.66
N ASP A 68 26.32 -27.06 -9.97
CA ASP A 68 26.68 -27.06 -8.54
C ASP A 68 25.55 -26.62 -7.59
N ILE A 69 24.62 -25.76 -8.04
CA ILE A 69 23.66 -25.09 -7.13
C ILE A 69 22.24 -25.64 -7.28
N LEU A 70 21.74 -25.83 -8.50
CA LEU A 70 20.37 -26.33 -8.74
C LEU A 70 20.26 -27.86 -8.68
N SER A 71 21.33 -28.59 -8.95
CA SER A 71 21.35 -30.06 -9.00
C SER A 71 21.35 -30.75 -7.63
N GLU A 72 21.81 -30.08 -6.56
CA GLU A 72 22.15 -30.70 -5.26
C GLU A 72 21.00 -30.75 -4.22
N VAL A 73 19.80 -30.25 -4.51
CA VAL A 73 18.79 -30.06 -3.44
C VAL A 73 17.98 -31.33 -3.14
N LYS A 74 18.21 -31.88 -1.95
CA LYS A 74 17.42 -32.95 -1.31
C LYS A 74 16.15 -32.39 -0.64
N SER A 75 15.10 -33.20 -0.58
CA SER A 75 13.73 -32.88 -0.13
C SER A 75 13.54 -32.42 1.34
N SER A 76 14.58 -32.00 2.05
CA SER A 76 14.59 -31.72 3.49
C SER A 76 14.87 -30.25 3.87
N THR A 77 14.72 -29.29 2.95
CA THR A 77 15.00 -27.87 3.19
C THR A 77 13.83 -27.12 3.85
N GLN A 78 14.11 -25.97 4.47
CA GLN A 78 13.06 -25.11 5.05
C GLN A 78 12.10 -24.61 3.97
N GLU A 79 10.85 -24.32 4.34
CA GLU A 79 9.81 -23.94 3.39
C GLU A 79 10.17 -22.67 2.58
N HIS A 80 10.89 -21.73 3.20
CA HIS A 80 11.44 -20.56 2.51
C HIS A 80 12.47 -20.93 1.44
N ASP A 81 13.40 -21.84 1.73
CA ASP A 81 14.43 -22.29 0.78
C ASP A 81 13.80 -23.01 -0.41
N LYS A 82 12.75 -23.81 -0.16
CA LYS A 82 11.96 -24.47 -1.20
C LYS A 82 11.26 -23.45 -2.12
N ILE A 83 10.66 -22.40 -1.54
CA ILE A 83 10.02 -21.33 -2.31
C ILE A 83 11.02 -20.60 -3.20
N VAL A 84 12.22 -20.31 -2.68
CA VAL A 84 13.25 -19.66 -3.49
C VAL A 84 13.70 -20.62 -4.60
N PHE A 85 13.87 -21.91 -4.28
CA PHE A 85 14.36 -22.95 -5.19
C PHE A 85 13.46 -23.04 -6.41
N GLU A 86 12.17 -23.17 -6.15
CA GLU A 86 11.12 -23.16 -7.16
C GLU A 86 11.17 -21.88 -8.01
N ARG A 87 11.47 -20.69 -7.46
CA ARG A 87 11.53 -19.45 -8.25
C ARG A 87 12.67 -19.44 -9.27
N ILE A 88 13.89 -19.82 -8.89
CA ILE A 88 15.03 -19.82 -9.84
C ILE A 88 14.89 -20.97 -10.84
N GLN A 89 14.41 -22.13 -10.41
CA GLN A 89 14.13 -23.24 -11.31
C GLN A 89 13.04 -22.86 -12.33
N ASN A 90 11.91 -22.28 -11.88
CA ASN A 90 10.84 -21.82 -12.78
C ASN A 90 11.33 -20.75 -13.77
N LEU A 91 12.26 -19.88 -13.35
CA LEU A 91 12.88 -18.92 -14.27
C LEU A 91 13.73 -19.59 -15.35
N ARG A 92 14.51 -20.61 -14.97
CA ARG A 92 15.37 -21.38 -15.89
C ARG A 92 14.56 -22.20 -16.88
N GLU A 93 13.51 -22.84 -16.39
CA GLU A 93 12.61 -23.66 -17.20
C GLU A 93 11.58 -22.80 -17.97
N ARG A 94 11.54 -21.48 -17.73
CA ARG A 94 10.49 -20.55 -18.20
C ARG A 94 9.07 -21.02 -17.83
N ALA A 95 8.97 -21.71 -16.71
CA ALA A 95 7.75 -22.31 -16.17
C ALA A 95 7.06 -21.37 -15.16
N ILE A 96 6.94 -20.08 -15.50
CA ILE A 96 6.15 -19.15 -14.68
C ILE A 96 4.67 -19.40 -14.97
N THR A 97 3.97 -20.00 -14.01
CA THR A 97 2.58 -20.45 -14.16
C THR A 97 1.58 -19.63 -13.35
N SER A 98 2.04 -18.69 -12.52
CA SER A 98 1.16 -17.78 -11.79
C SER A 98 1.71 -16.36 -11.77
N ILE A 99 0.81 -15.38 -11.60
CA ILE A 99 1.20 -13.98 -11.50
C ILE A 99 2.02 -13.70 -10.23
N ASP A 100 1.79 -14.43 -9.14
CA ASP A 100 2.59 -14.27 -7.92
C ASP A 100 4.03 -14.77 -8.10
N GLN A 101 4.24 -15.83 -8.90
CA GLN A 101 5.59 -16.27 -9.27
C GLN A 101 6.29 -15.19 -10.11
N LEU A 102 5.57 -14.60 -11.08
CA LEU A 102 6.09 -13.50 -11.89
C LEU A 102 6.46 -12.27 -11.02
N LEU A 103 5.58 -11.88 -10.10
CA LEU A 103 5.81 -10.74 -9.20
C LEU A 103 6.92 -11.02 -8.18
N GLY A 104 6.99 -12.26 -7.69
CA GLY A 104 8.06 -12.72 -6.80
C GLY A 104 9.44 -12.67 -7.45
N VAL A 105 9.51 -12.72 -8.78
CA VAL A 105 10.75 -12.54 -9.56
C VAL A 105 11.02 -11.06 -9.85
N ILE A 106 10.00 -10.32 -10.30
CA ILE A 106 10.20 -8.94 -10.79
C ILE A 106 10.41 -7.97 -9.61
N GLY A 107 9.82 -8.20 -8.44
CA GLY A 107 10.14 -7.50 -7.18
C GLY A 107 9.96 -5.97 -7.16
N SER A 108 9.82 -5.38 -5.98
CA SER A 108 9.48 -3.96 -5.81
C SER A 108 10.67 -3.01 -5.95
N ARG A 109 11.28 -2.89 -7.15
CA ARG A 109 12.08 -1.70 -7.55
C ARG A 109 11.99 -1.43 -9.05
N ASN A 110 11.62 -0.18 -9.37
CA ASN A 110 11.33 0.33 -10.72
C ASN A 110 12.48 0.12 -11.71
N THR A 111 12.20 -0.52 -12.84
CA THR A 111 12.87 -0.14 -14.10
C THR A 111 12.29 1.20 -14.54
N SER A 112 13.10 2.08 -15.14
CA SER A 112 12.74 3.48 -15.41
C SER A 112 11.58 3.68 -16.40
N TRP A 113 11.11 2.63 -17.08
CA TRP A 113 10.07 2.70 -18.11
C TRP A 113 9.01 1.59 -17.93
N PRO A 114 7.71 1.93 -17.79
CA PRO A 114 6.61 0.96 -17.63
C PRO A 114 6.49 -0.07 -18.77
N ARG A 115 6.89 0.32 -19.98
CA ARG A 115 6.89 -0.57 -21.14
C ARG A 115 7.96 -1.66 -21.08
N ASP A 116 9.13 -1.34 -20.52
CA ASP A 116 10.21 -2.32 -20.36
C ASP A 116 9.79 -3.42 -19.38
N VAL A 117 9.08 -3.06 -18.30
CA VAL A 117 8.46 -4.02 -17.38
C VAL A 117 7.56 -4.99 -18.12
N ALA A 118 6.67 -4.48 -18.99
CA ALA A 118 5.77 -5.32 -19.77
C ALA A 118 6.52 -6.25 -20.73
N ILE A 119 7.53 -5.74 -21.43
CA ILE A 119 8.35 -6.52 -22.37
C ILE A 119 9.09 -7.64 -21.64
N ILE A 120 9.76 -7.31 -20.53
CA ILE A 120 10.49 -8.28 -19.71
C ILE A 120 9.54 -9.34 -19.18
N SER A 121 8.39 -8.93 -18.62
CA SER A 121 7.38 -9.84 -18.08
C SER A 121 6.88 -10.83 -19.14
N ALA A 122 6.61 -10.34 -20.35
CA ALA A 122 6.18 -11.19 -21.46
C ALA A 122 7.26 -12.18 -21.86
N GLN A 123 8.51 -11.73 -21.96
CA GLN A 123 9.62 -12.63 -22.30
C GLN A 123 9.90 -13.68 -21.22
N LEU A 124 9.73 -13.36 -19.94
CA LEU A 124 9.87 -14.30 -18.83
C LEU A 124 8.79 -15.40 -18.86
N VAL A 125 7.57 -15.05 -19.29
CA VAL A 125 6.45 -15.98 -19.46
C VAL A 125 6.48 -16.69 -20.84
N GLY A 126 7.51 -16.42 -21.65
CA GLY A 126 7.73 -17.08 -22.95
C GLY A 126 6.87 -16.51 -24.09
N ILE A 127 6.43 -15.27 -23.98
CA ILE A 127 5.65 -14.55 -24.99
C ILE A 127 6.56 -13.67 -25.82
N PHE A 128 6.41 -13.76 -27.14
CA PHE A 128 7.09 -12.89 -28.07
C PHE A 128 6.41 -11.52 -28.10
N VAL A 129 7.18 -10.45 -27.89
CA VAL A 129 6.68 -9.07 -27.93
C VAL A 129 7.19 -8.36 -29.16
N GLU A 130 6.27 -8.01 -30.06
CA GLU A 130 6.56 -7.14 -31.20
C GLU A 130 6.84 -5.69 -30.75
N PRO A 131 7.80 -4.98 -31.37
CA PRO A 131 8.18 -3.61 -30.98
C PRO A 131 7.05 -2.57 -31.01
N ARG A 132 5.96 -2.82 -31.74
CA ARG A 132 4.82 -1.91 -31.90
C ARG A 132 3.61 -2.25 -31.02
N LEU A 133 3.64 -3.36 -30.28
CA LEU A 133 2.52 -3.74 -29.43
C LEU A 133 2.32 -2.71 -28.30
N PRO A 134 1.08 -2.20 -28.11
CA PRO A 134 0.73 -1.39 -26.94
C PRO A 134 0.97 -2.16 -25.65
N GLN A 135 1.42 -1.45 -24.60
CA GLN A 135 1.70 -2.03 -23.28
C GLN A 135 0.54 -2.88 -22.73
N GLN A 136 -0.69 -2.40 -22.91
CA GLN A 136 -1.90 -3.12 -22.50
C GLN A 136 -2.06 -4.46 -23.21
N LYS A 137 -1.78 -4.54 -24.51
CA LYS A 137 -1.83 -5.81 -25.26
C LYS A 137 -0.75 -6.79 -24.78
N ILE A 138 0.42 -6.31 -24.39
CA ILE A 138 1.50 -7.16 -23.85
C ILE A 138 1.04 -7.82 -22.56
N TYR A 139 0.42 -7.07 -21.64
CA TYR A 139 -0.15 -7.64 -20.41
C TYR A 139 -1.29 -8.62 -20.68
N GLN A 140 -2.16 -8.34 -21.65
CA GLN A 140 -3.23 -9.28 -22.03
C GLN A 140 -2.67 -10.63 -22.47
N GLU A 141 -1.64 -10.64 -23.31
CA GLU A 141 -1.01 -11.88 -23.74
C GLU A 141 -0.35 -12.62 -22.56
N ILE A 142 0.31 -11.90 -21.64
CA ILE A 142 0.87 -12.47 -20.40
C ILE A 142 -0.21 -13.22 -19.61
N LEU A 143 -1.35 -12.58 -19.38
CA LEU A 143 -2.43 -13.16 -18.58
C LEU A 143 -3.08 -14.37 -19.26
N LYS A 144 -3.24 -14.35 -20.59
CA LYS A 144 -3.71 -15.52 -21.37
C LYS A 144 -2.79 -16.73 -21.22
N LYS A 145 -1.48 -16.49 -21.12
CA LYS A 145 -0.48 -17.56 -20.97
C LYS A 145 -0.41 -18.11 -19.55
N ILE A 146 -0.56 -17.25 -18.54
CA ILE A 146 -0.57 -17.62 -17.12
C ILE A 146 -1.86 -18.37 -16.76
N GLY A 147 -3.02 -17.96 -17.28
CA GLY A 147 -4.27 -18.72 -17.18
C GLY A 147 -4.97 -18.70 -15.82
N GLU A 148 -4.28 -18.40 -14.72
CA GLU A 148 -4.85 -18.33 -13.37
C GLU A 148 -4.41 -17.09 -12.60
N ILE A 149 -5.35 -16.42 -11.93
CA ILE A 149 -5.09 -15.26 -11.06
C ILE A 149 -5.93 -15.28 -9.81
N LYS A 150 -5.49 -14.55 -8.78
CA LYS A 150 -6.20 -14.49 -7.51
C LYS A 150 -7.20 -13.34 -7.50
N THR A 151 -8.26 -13.49 -6.71
CA THR A 151 -9.26 -12.45 -6.49
C THR A 151 -8.64 -11.15 -5.97
N GLU A 152 -7.59 -11.23 -5.16
CA GLU A 152 -6.87 -10.07 -4.62
C GLU A 152 -6.24 -9.17 -5.70
N HIS A 153 -5.90 -9.76 -6.86
CA HIS A 153 -5.34 -9.04 -8.01
C HIS A 153 -6.38 -8.19 -8.75
N LEU A 154 -7.68 -8.37 -8.50
CA LEU A 154 -8.75 -7.55 -9.09
C LEU A 154 -8.95 -6.20 -8.37
N PHE A 155 -8.44 -6.02 -7.15
CA PHE A 155 -8.77 -4.86 -6.31
C PHE A 155 -7.75 -3.70 -6.37
N HIS A 156 -6.88 -3.66 -7.38
CA HIS A 156 -5.92 -2.57 -7.58
C HIS A 156 -6.31 -1.70 -8.79
N ASN A 157 -6.82 -0.48 -8.52
CA ASN A 157 -7.14 0.61 -9.46
C ASN A 157 -8.31 0.42 -10.47
N SER A 158 -9.56 0.25 -10.01
CA SER A 158 -10.72 0.07 -10.88
C SER A 158 -11.41 1.37 -11.36
N LEU A 159 -11.11 1.84 -12.58
CA LEU A 159 -12.03 2.71 -13.35
C LEU A 159 -12.48 2.08 -14.68
N THR A 160 -12.10 0.84 -14.96
CA THR A 160 -12.36 0.20 -16.26
C THR A 160 -12.58 -1.30 -16.07
N MET A 161 -13.84 -1.75 -16.10
CA MET A 161 -14.21 -3.14 -16.40
C MET A 161 -15.36 -3.15 -17.42
N THR A 162 -15.19 -2.42 -18.52
CA THR A 162 -16.00 -2.48 -19.73
C THR A 162 -15.09 -2.47 -20.97
N GLY A 163 -14.79 -3.67 -21.50
CA GLY A 163 -14.20 -3.85 -22.83
C GLY A 163 -13.03 -4.84 -22.91
N GLY A 164 -13.28 -6.06 -23.38
CA GLY A 164 -12.32 -6.95 -24.06
C GLY A 164 -10.98 -7.25 -23.38
N PHE A 165 -10.96 -7.42 -22.04
CA PHE A 165 -9.83 -7.38 -21.10
C PHE A 165 -9.42 -5.98 -20.62
N GLN A 166 -10.04 -5.54 -19.52
CA GLN A 166 -9.60 -4.38 -18.73
C GLN A 166 -9.12 -4.74 -17.31
N TRP A 167 -8.87 -6.02 -17.03
CA TRP A 167 -8.12 -6.45 -15.85
C TRP A 167 -6.61 -6.56 -16.17
N CYS A 168 -6.03 -5.47 -16.67
CA CYS A 168 -4.57 -5.37 -16.73
C CYS A 168 -4.19 -4.19 -15.86
N PRO A 169 -3.45 -4.39 -14.75
CA PRO A 169 -2.91 -3.25 -14.05
C PRO A 169 -2.02 -2.48 -15.04
N MET A 170 -2.04 -1.16 -14.98
CA MET A 170 -1.09 -0.35 -15.75
C MET A 170 0.36 -0.74 -15.41
N ASN A 171 0.57 -1.35 -14.24
CA ASN A 171 1.84 -1.87 -13.77
C ASN A 171 1.67 -3.15 -12.94
N LEU A 172 2.30 -4.26 -13.35
CA LEU A 172 2.35 -5.50 -12.57
C LEU A 172 2.88 -5.26 -11.13
N LEU A 173 3.84 -4.35 -10.95
CA LEU A 173 4.46 -4.07 -9.65
C LEU A 173 3.55 -3.39 -8.63
N GLU A 174 2.40 -2.87 -9.07
CA GLU A 174 1.40 -2.29 -8.18
C GLU A 174 0.42 -3.35 -7.65
N MET A 175 0.54 -4.61 -8.08
CA MET A 175 -0.29 -5.68 -7.55
C MET A 175 0.09 -6.03 -6.09
N PRO A 176 -0.89 -6.37 -5.24
CA PRO A 176 -0.60 -6.83 -3.89
C PRO A 176 0.21 -8.13 -3.90
N SER A 177 1.26 -8.20 -3.07
CA SER A 177 2.03 -9.42 -2.83
C SER A 177 1.26 -10.34 -1.88
N ALA A 178 0.82 -11.48 -2.38
CA ALA A 178 0.08 -12.47 -1.60
C ALA A 178 0.99 -13.26 -0.66
N ILE A 179 0.89 -13.02 0.66
CA ILE A 179 1.41 -13.97 1.66
C ILE A 179 0.25 -14.90 2.03
N ALA A 180 0.42 -16.19 1.70
CA ALA A 180 -0.38 -17.34 2.12
C ALA A 180 -1.91 -17.15 2.15
N THR A 181 -2.56 -17.39 1.01
CA THR A 181 -4.02 -17.61 0.92
C THR A 181 -4.31 -19.03 0.40
N PRO A 182 -5.34 -19.72 0.94
CA PRO A 182 -5.68 -21.10 0.57
C PRO A 182 -6.17 -21.23 -0.89
N ALA A 183 -6.03 -22.46 -1.42
CA ALA A 183 -6.20 -22.85 -2.83
C ALA A 183 -7.57 -22.53 -3.49
N TYR A 184 -8.57 -22.05 -2.74
CA TYR A 184 -9.95 -21.85 -3.18
C TYR A 184 -10.26 -20.44 -3.73
N SER A 185 -9.26 -19.56 -3.86
CA SER A 185 -9.40 -18.15 -4.31
C SER A 185 -8.83 -17.88 -5.72
N LYS A 186 -8.82 -18.91 -6.57
CA LYS A 186 -8.32 -18.83 -7.94
C LYS A 186 -9.44 -18.49 -8.93
N LEU A 187 -9.16 -17.55 -9.80
CA LEU A 187 -9.95 -17.16 -10.95
C LEU A 187 -9.26 -17.65 -12.22
N ASN A 188 -10.01 -18.30 -13.11
CA ASN A 188 -9.48 -18.84 -14.34
C ASN A 188 -9.64 -17.84 -15.48
N VAL A 189 -8.59 -17.61 -16.25
CA VAL A 189 -8.61 -16.80 -17.46
C VAL A 189 -8.85 -17.72 -18.65
N THR A 190 -10.00 -17.59 -19.29
CA THR A 190 -10.35 -18.38 -20.48
C THR A 190 -9.49 -17.99 -21.68
N LYS A 191 -9.43 -18.84 -22.72
CA LYS A 191 -8.69 -18.56 -23.97
C LYS A 191 -9.18 -17.28 -24.68
N GLY A 192 -10.47 -16.93 -24.52
CA GLY A 192 -11.07 -15.71 -25.06
C GLY A 192 -10.84 -14.47 -24.19
N GLY A 193 -10.46 -14.70 -22.93
CA GLY A 193 -10.05 -13.67 -22.00
C GLY A 193 -10.94 -13.33 -20.84
N ASP A 194 -12.03 -14.06 -20.74
CA ASP A 194 -12.96 -13.94 -19.63
C ASP A 194 -12.31 -14.50 -18.36
N VAL A 195 -12.62 -13.91 -17.21
CA VAL A 195 -12.13 -14.35 -15.89
C VAL A 195 -13.28 -14.99 -15.13
N GLU A 196 -13.19 -16.28 -14.80
CA GLU A 196 -14.25 -17.07 -14.16
C GLU A 196 -13.90 -17.46 -12.71
N GLY A 197 -14.86 -17.36 -11.78
CA GLY A 197 -14.74 -17.85 -10.40
C GLY A 197 -15.97 -17.56 -9.53
N LYS A 198 -16.00 -18.06 -8.28
CA LYS A 198 -17.17 -18.01 -7.37
C LYS A 198 -17.14 -16.80 -6.42
N TRP A 199 -18.24 -16.03 -6.39
CA TRP A 199 -18.39 -14.85 -5.52
C TRP A 199 -19.76 -14.81 -4.82
N LEU A 200 -19.81 -14.19 -3.64
CA LEU A 200 -21.05 -13.90 -2.89
C LEU A 200 -21.62 -12.54 -3.32
N TRP A 201 -22.93 -12.35 -3.18
CA TRP A 201 -23.61 -11.11 -3.57
C TRP A 201 -24.56 -10.60 -2.49
N SER A 202 -24.68 -9.27 -2.36
CA SER A 202 -25.66 -8.60 -1.49
C SER A 202 -26.49 -7.57 -2.24
N ARG A 203 -27.77 -7.47 -1.82
CA ARG A 203 -28.76 -6.50 -2.28
C ARG A 203 -28.90 -5.29 -1.34
N ASP A 204 -28.29 -5.31 -0.15
CA ASP A 204 -28.53 -4.28 0.88
C ASP A 204 -27.45 -3.17 0.86
N ILE A 205 -27.63 -2.22 -0.06
CA ILE A 205 -26.69 -1.11 -0.28
C ILE A 205 -26.79 -0.03 0.81
N LYS A 206 -27.93 0.10 1.51
CA LYS A 206 -28.12 1.13 2.54
C LYS A 206 -27.14 0.98 3.71
N ALA A 207 -26.63 -0.23 3.93
CA ALA A 207 -25.58 -0.49 4.90
C ALA A 207 -24.21 0.15 4.58
N LEU A 208 -23.97 0.62 3.34
CA LEU A 208 -22.68 1.15 2.89
C LEU A 208 -22.27 2.46 3.58
N GLU A 209 -23.21 3.35 3.92
CA GLU A 209 -22.92 4.70 4.45
C GLU A 209 -22.12 4.67 5.76
N ASN A 210 -22.30 3.60 6.55
CA ASN A 210 -21.74 3.51 7.91
C ASN A 210 -20.51 2.59 8.02
N ILE A 211 -20.16 1.84 6.96
CA ILE A 211 -19.20 0.71 7.06
C ILE A 211 -18.07 0.82 6.01
N VAL A 212 -18.19 1.67 4.99
CA VAL A 212 -17.20 1.83 3.93
C VAL A 212 -16.13 2.87 4.27
N MET A 213 -14.86 2.47 4.18
CA MET A 213 -13.72 3.37 4.15
C MET A 213 -13.40 3.80 2.72
N LEU A 214 -13.59 5.08 2.41
CA LEU A 214 -13.20 5.68 1.12
C LEU A 214 -11.75 6.21 1.11
N GLY A 215 -10.95 5.88 2.12
CA GLY A 215 -9.55 6.26 2.22
C GLY A 215 -8.68 5.57 1.17
N ASN A 216 -7.77 6.34 0.55
CA ASN A 216 -6.88 5.93 -0.55
C ASN A 216 -7.56 5.62 -1.90
N MET A 217 -8.84 6.01 -2.07
CA MET A 217 -9.56 5.90 -3.35
C MET A 217 -9.27 7.10 -4.27
N HIS A 218 -9.11 6.86 -5.57
CA HIS A 218 -8.94 7.92 -6.56
C HIS A 218 -10.18 8.83 -6.62
N GLN A 219 -9.99 10.15 -6.79
CA GLN A 219 -11.08 11.14 -6.72
C GLN A 219 -12.26 10.83 -7.66
N ALA A 220 -11.99 10.33 -8.87
CA ALA A 220 -13.03 9.97 -9.84
C ALA A 220 -13.86 8.73 -9.43
N GLN A 221 -13.28 7.77 -8.71
CA GLN A 221 -14.01 6.62 -8.16
C GLN A 221 -14.83 7.05 -6.95
N ARG A 222 -14.24 7.88 -6.09
CA ARG A 222 -14.90 8.45 -4.92
C ARG A 222 -16.15 9.23 -5.32
N PHE A 223 -16.05 10.06 -6.36
CA PHE A 223 -17.21 10.77 -6.91
C PHE A 223 -18.32 9.84 -7.39
N LYS A 224 -18.00 8.72 -8.04
CA LYS A 224 -18.99 7.72 -8.48
C LYS A 224 -19.69 7.05 -7.28
N VAL A 225 -18.93 6.68 -6.25
CA VAL A 225 -19.48 6.08 -5.02
C VAL A 225 -20.34 7.10 -4.26
N ASP A 226 -19.87 8.33 -4.10
CA ASP A 226 -20.63 9.43 -3.46
C ASP A 226 -21.92 9.76 -4.23
N ARG A 227 -21.94 9.59 -5.55
CA ARG A 227 -23.15 9.75 -6.37
C ARG A 227 -24.13 8.60 -6.12
N VAL A 228 -23.65 7.36 -6.12
CA VAL A 228 -24.50 6.18 -5.81
C VAL A 228 -25.12 6.31 -4.42
N LEU A 229 -24.35 6.72 -3.41
CA LEU A 229 -24.85 6.92 -2.06
C LEU A 229 -25.93 8.02 -1.99
N ARG A 230 -25.70 9.16 -2.67
CA ARG A 230 -26.68 10.26 -2.74
C ARG A 230 -27.98 9.91 -3.48
N ASP A 231 -27.92 9.03 -4.47
CA ASP A 231 -29.08 8.66 -5.29
C ASP A 231 -29.96 7.56 -4.66
N LEU A 232 -29.48 6.83 -3.64
CA LEU A 232 -30.23 5.76 -2.96
C LEU A 232 -31.51 6.23 -2.27
N GLY A 233 -31.57 7.50 -1.86
CA GLY A 233 -32.75 8.10 -1.23
C GLY A 233 -33.88 8.44 -2.21
N LYS A 234 -33.66 8.32 -3.53
CA LYS A 234 -34.59 8.80 -4.58
C LYS A 234 -35.24 7.71 -5.43
N ILE A 235 -34.90 6.44 -5.22
CA ILE A 235 -35.35 5.33 -6.07
C ILE A 235 -36.44 4.53 -5.34
N ASN A 236 -37.69 4.67 -5.79
CA ASN A 236 -38.79 3.77 -5.45
C ASN A 236 -38.64 2.47 -6.26
N GLY A 237 -38.13 1.39 -5.65
CA GLY A 237 -37.95 0.07 -6.28
C GLY A 237 -36.53 -0.48 -6.15
N GLU A 238 -36.36 -1.78 -6.41
CA GLU A 238 -35.14 -2.56 -6.12
C GLU A 238 -33.81 -1.84 -6.44
N PRO A 239 -32.77 -1.98 -5.61
CA PRO A 239 -31.52 -1.28 -5.79
C PRO A 239 -30.86 -1.65 -7.12
N ARG A 240 -30.62 -0.63 -7.96
CA ARG A 240 -29.93 -0.74 -9.27
C ARG A 240 -28.48 -1.20 -9.18
N TYR A 241 -27.93 -1.28 -7.99
CA TYR A 241 -26.54 -1.66 -7.74
C TYR A 241 -26.53 -2.84 -6.77
N ARG A 242 -25.42 -3.58 -6.69
CA ARG A 242 -25.19 -4.68 -5.75
C ARG A 242 -23.73 -4.74 -5.32
N ILE A 243 -23.43 -5.50 -4.27
CA ILE A 243 -22.07 -5.69 -3.77
C ILE A 243 -21.67 -7.15 -4.00
N LEU A 244 -20.52 -7.37 -4.66
CA LEU A 244 -19.88 -8.67 -4.77
C LEU A 244 -18.75 -8.79 -3.76
N VAL A 245 -18.76 -9.87 -2.97
CA VAL A 245 -17.78 -10.16 -1.91
C VAL A 245 -17.16 -11.52 -2.17
N ASP A 246 -15.85 -11.59 -2.01
CA ASP A 246 -15.15 -12.86 -2.03
C ASP A 246 -15.53 -13.67 -0.77
N PRO A 247 -15.93 -14.95 -0.90
CA PRO A 247 -16.23 -15.81 0.23
C PRO A 247 -15.14 -15.87 1.32
N ILE A 248 -13.85 -15.73 0.96
CA ILE A 248 -12.73 -15.79 1.92
C ILE A 248 -12.69 -14.59 2.87
N TYR A 249 -13.32 -13.48 2.46
CA TYR A 249 -13.33 -12.22 3.17
C TYR A 249 -14.55 -12.07 4.09
N LYS A 250 -15.44 -13.07 4.11
CA LYS A 250 -16.62 -13.14 4.99
C LYS A 250 -16.27 -13.03 6.49
N ASP A 251 -15.09 -13.51 6.88
CA ASP A 251 -14.67 -13.65 8.29
C ASP A 251 -13.42 -12.81 8.67
N LYS A 252 -13.01 -11.82 7.85
CA LYS A 252 -11.80 -10.98 8.11
C LYS A 252 -12.13 -9.56 8.56
N ASP A 253 -11.31 -9.01 9.47
CA ASP A 253 -11.57 -7.72 10.13
C ASP A 253 -11.67 -6.52 9.20
N VAL A 254 -11.00 -6.58 8.06
CA VAL A 254 -11.06 -5.58 7.00
C VAL A 254 -11.09 -6.35 5.70
N PHE A 255 -12.09 -6.10 4.87
CA PHE A 255 -12.18 -6.73 3.56
C PHE A 255 -12.53 -5.78 2.42
N LYS A 256 -12.25 -6.25 1.20
CA LYS A 256 -12.54 -5.55 -0.05
C LYS A 256 -13.71 -6.22 -0.77
N ALA A 257 -14.55 -5.41 -1.40
CA ALA A 257 -15.67 -5.85 -2.21
C ALA A 257 -15.75 -5.04 -3.50
N LEU A 258 -16.56 -5.49 -4.46
CA LEU A 258 -16.83 -4.76 -5.70
C LEU A 258 -18.28 -4.27 -5.70
N LEU A 259 -18.47 -2.96 -5.93
CA LEU A 259 -19.77 -2.38 -6.25
C LEU A 259 -20.06 -2.60 -7.72
N VAL A 260 -21.22 -3.17 -8.03
CA VAL A 260 -21.63 -3.50 -9.40
C VAL A 260 -23.01 -2.93 -9.72
N LEU A 261 -23.25 -2.64 -10.99
CA LEU A 261 -24.55 -2.23 -11.52
C LEU A 261 -25.34 -3.47 -11.97
N ASP A 262 -26.58 -3.56 -11.52
CA ASP A 262 -27.52 -4.62 -11.88
C ASP A 262 -28.17 -4.29 -13.23
N VAL A 263 -27.76 -4.99 -14.29
CA VAL A 263 -28.34 -4.84 -15.63
C VAL A 263 -29.33 -5.98 -15.84
N LYS A 264 -30.62 -5.66 -15.96
CA LYS A 264 -31.67 -6.65 -16.28
C LYS A 264 -31.39 -7.26 -17.66
N LEU A 265 -30.83 -8.47 -17.68
CA LEU A 265 -31.05 -9.59 -18.62
C LEU A 265 -29.87 -10.56 -18.49
N HIS A 266 -30.12 -11.68 -17.80
CA HIS A 266 -29.24 -12.85 -17.61
C HIS A 266 -27.93 -12.59 -16.82
N MET A 267 -27.75 -13.35 -15.73
CA MET A 267 -26.65 -13.27 -14.73
C MET A 267 -25.20 -13.46 -15.24
N LYS A 268 -24.96 -13.29 -16.55
CA LYS A 268 -23.65 -13.49 -17.19
C LYS A 268 -22.88 -12.18 -17.43
N ASN A 269 -23.51 -11.01 -17.35
CA ASN A 269 -22.86 -9.73 -17.66
C ASN A 269 -23.06 -8.74 -16.50
N VAL A 270 -21.97 -8.36 -15.82
CA VAL A 270 -22.01 -7.42 -14.68
C VAL A 270 -21.14 -6.20 -15.01
N GLU A 271 -21.69 -5.00 -14.89
CA GLU A 271 -20.94 -3.75 -15.08
C GLU A 271 -20.39 -3.27 -13.73
N PHE A 272 -19.07 -3.15 -13.60
CA PHE A 272 -18.44 -2.78 -12.33
C PHE A 272 -18.38 -1.27 -12.14
N VAL A 273 -18.62 -0.83 -10.92
CA VAL A 273 -18.69 0.60 -10.56
C VAL A 273 -17.43 1.05 -9.83
N ALA A 274 -17.04 0.38 -8.74
CA ALA A 274 -15.86 0.71 -7.94
C ALA A 274 -15.48 -0.41 -6.95
N SER A 275 -14.20 -0.49 -6.57
CA SER A 275 -13.75 -1.26 -5.41
C SER A 275 -14.09 -0.54 -4.09
N LEU A 276 -14.59 -1.28 -3.11
CA LEU A 276 -14.98 -0.78 -1.79
C LEU A 276 -14.12 -1.45 -0.71
N LYS A 277 -13.82 -0.72 0.38
CA LYS A 277 -13.12 -1.25 1.56
C LYS A 277 -14.01 -1.08 2.79
N PHE A 278 -14.16 -2.10 3.62
CA PHE A 278 -15.06 -2.10 4.77
C PHE A 278 -14.29 -2.18 6.10
N TYR A 279 -14.85 -1.57 7.16
CA TYR A 279 -14.37 -1.71 8.55
C TYR A 279 -15.19 -2.78 9.28
N ASN A 280 -14.52 -3.80 9.84
CA ASN A 280 -15.08 -4.90 10.64
C ASN A 280 -15.93 -5.92 9.82
N PRO A 281 -15.79 -7.24 10.06
CA PRO A 281 -16.74 -8.24 9.57
C PRO A 281 -17.85 -8.25 10.62
N LEU A 282 -18.83 -7.34 10.52
CA LEU A 282 -19.97 -7.37 11.42
C LEU A 282 -20.48 -8.81 11.51
N LYS A 283 -20.48 -9.38 12.73
CA LYS A 283 -21.10 -10.67 13.05
C LYS A 283 -22.42 -10.76 12.29
N LEU A 284 -22.40 -11.53 11.21
CA LEU A 284 -23.44 -11.56 10.21
C LEU A 284 -24.76 -11.90 10.90
N ARG A 285 -25.71 -10.96 10.98
CA ARG A 285 -27.11 -11.37 11.09
C ARG A 285 -27.41 -12.13 9.81
N ALA A 286 -27.87 -13.38 9.94
CA ALA A 286 -28.25 -14.21 8.82
C ALA A 286 -29.19 -13.40 7.89
N GLY A 287 -28.80 -13.21 6.63
CA GLY A 287 -29.66 -12.59 5.61
C GLY A 287 -29.06 -11.48 4.73
N TRP A 288 -27.84 -11.00 4.95
CA TRP A 288 -27.25 -9.95 4.09
C TRP A 288 -26.60 -10.45 2.79
N TRP A 289 -26.11 -11.69 2.77
CA TRP A 289 -25.47 -12.31 1.62
C TRP A 289 -26.22 -13.61 1.32
N ASN A 290 -26.82 -13.70 0.15
CA ASN A 290 -27.44 -14.96 -0.28
C ASN A 290 -26.34 -15.84 -0.89
N GLU A 291 -26.28 -17.11 -0.46
CA GLU A 291 -25.28 -18.11 -0.88
C GLU A 291 -25.51 -18.62 -2.31
N GLY A 292 -25.77 -17.71 -3.26
CA GLY A 292 -25.77 -18.02 -4.68
C GLY A 292 -24.41 -17.69 -5.29
N ASP A 293 -23.68 -18.69 -5.79
CA ASP A 293 -22.42 -18.52 -6.50
C ASP A 293 -22.60 -17.63 -7.75
N VAL A 294 -21.99 -16.43 -7.75
CA VAL A 294 -21.95 -15.56 -8.94
C VAL A 294 -20.71 -15.87 -9.76
N THR A 295 -20.89 -16.20 -11.04
CA THR A 295 -19.80 -16.36 -12.02
C THR A 295 -19.58 -15.04 -12.75
N ILE A 296 -18.40 -14.44 -12.60
CA ILE A 296 -18.02 -13.25 -13.39
C ILE A 296 -17.66 -13.73 -14.81
N VAL A 297 -18.21 -13.10 -15.85
CA VAL A 297 -17.79 -13.30 -17.25
C VAL A 297 -17.60 -11.92 -17.88
N GLY A 298 -16.37 -11.62 -18.30
CA GLY A 298 -16.02 -10.33 -18.89
C GLY A 298 -16.09 -10.36 -20.41
N LYS A 299 -17.26 -10.60 -21.01
CA LYS A 299 -17.38 -10.85 -22.45
C LYS A 299 -16.64 -9.80 -23.31
N ASN A 300 -15.88 -10.32 -24.28
CA ASN A 300 -15.29 -9.56 -25.37
C ASN A 300 -16.41 -9.00 -26.29
N VAL A 301 -16.91 -7.81 -25.99
CA VAL A 301 -17.95 -7.12 -26.81
C VAL A 301 -17.45 -6.81 -28.23
N ALA A 302 -16.15 -6.96 -28.51
CA ALA A 302 -15.61 -6.86 -29.86
C ALA A 302 -15.92 -8.08 -30.76
N GLN A 303 -16.34 -9.24 -30.22
CA GLN A 303 -16.59 -10.45 -31.03
C GLN A 303 -18.05 -10.90 -31.09
N ASN A 304 -18.95 -10.30 -30.31
CA ASN A 304 -20.40 -10.54 -30.42
C ASN A 304 -21.17 -9.46 -31.18
N LEU A 305 -20.48 -8.52 -31.84
CA LEU A 305 -21.04 -7.72 -32.93
C LEU A 305 -20.87 -8.39 -34.30
N GLN A 306 -20.27 -9.59 -34.37
CA GLN A 306 -20.14 -10.35 -35.61
C GLN A 306 -20.81 -11.73 -35.59
N ASN A 307 -21.13 -12.33 -34.43
CA ASN A 307 -21.76 -13.66 -34.37
C ASN A 307 -22.85 -13.74 -33.29
N ALA A 308 -24.05 -13.23 -33.60
CA ALA A 308 -25.27 -13.61 -32.89
C ALA A 308 -26.47 -13.50 -33.86
N THR A 309 -26.51 -14.39 -34.83
CA THR A 309 -27.77 -14.81 -35.47
C THR A 309 -28.51 -15.70 -34.50
N THR A 310 -29.42 -15.13 -33.71
CA THR A 310 -30.70 -15.75 -33.38
C THR A 310 -31.75 -14.65 -33.18
N PRO A 311 -32.88 -14.70 -33.90
CA PRO A 311 -33.92 -13.68 -33.88
C PRO A 311 -34.90 -13.98 -32.74
N ALA A 312 -34.74 -13.38 -31.55
CA ALA A 312 -35.74 -13.53 -30.49
C ALA A 312 -35.77 -12.44 -29.39
N GLU A 313 -34.91 -11.43 -29.39
CA GLU A 313 -34.99 -10.32 -28.41
C GLU A 313 -34.85 -8.94 -29.08
N ALA A 314 -35.46 -8.83 -30.26
CA ALA A 314 -35.76 -7.55 -30.90
C ALA A 314 -37.19 -7.15 -30.53
N GLU A 315 -37.40 -6.62 -29.33
CA GLU A 315 -38.61 -5.86 -29.02
C GLU A 315 -38.25 -4.62 -28.19
N SER A 316 -38.25 -3.50 -28.93
CA SER A 316 -38.14 -2.08 -28.56
C SER A 316 -36.84 -1.58 -27.90
N LEU A 317 -35.78 -1.41 -28.69
CA LEU A 317 -34.91 -0.25 -28.50
C LEU A 317 -35.69 1.00 -28.93
N ASP A 318 -35.54 2.09 -28.17
CA ASP A 318 -36.05 3.40 -28.59
C ASP A 318 -35.43 3.78 -29.94
N LYS A 319 -36.25 4.27 -30.88
CA LYS A 319 -35.85 4.52 -32.28
C LYS A 319 -34.68 5.51 -32.38
N ASP A 320 -34.63 6.45 -31.45
CA ASP A 320 -33.53 7.41 -31.30
C ASP A 320 -32.20 6.74 -30.89
N THR A 321 -32.25 5.63 -30.15
CA THR A 321 -31.05 4.85 -29.78
C THR A 321 -30.48 4.09 -30.98
N GLU A 322 -31.34 3.60 -31.88
CA GLU A 322 -30.88 2.90 -33.09
C GLU A 322 -30.10 3.82 -34.04
N LEU A 323 -30.55 5.07 -34.19
CA LEU A 323 -29.87 6.06 -35.03
C LEU A 323 -28.51 6.49 -34.44
N LEU A 324 -28.42 6.64 -33.11
CA LEU A 324 -27.16 6.95 -32.42
C LEU A 324 -26.12 5.82 -32.58
N VAL A 325 -26.55 4.56 -32.49
CA VAL A 325 -25.68 3.38 -32.71
C VAL A 325 -25.26 3.28 -34.18
N ALA A 326 -26.17 3.56 -35.12
CA ALA A 326 -25.85 3.61 -36.54
C ALA A 326 -24.77 4.66 -36.85
N ALA A 327 -24.84 5.84 -36.21
CA ALA A 327 -23.86 6.90 -36.38
C ALA A 327 -22.47 6.55 -35.83
N GLN A 328 -22.38 5.83 -34.71
CA GLN A 328 -21.10 5.33 -34.18
C GLN A 328 -20.46 4.28 -35.11
N ASN A 329 -21.30 3.42 -35.69
CA ASN A 329 -20.85 2.33 -36.57
C ASN A 329 -20.62 2.79 -38.02
N GLY A 330 -21.15 3.94 -38.43
CA GLY A 330 -21.12 4.41 -39.81
C GLY A 330 -22.06 3.62 -40.73
N ASP A 331 -23.20 3.14 -40.23
CA ASP A 331 -24.18 2.39 -41.04
C ASP A 331 -24.97 3.32 -41.98
N ILE A 332 -24.46 3.46 -43.20
CA ILE A 332 -25.06 4.26 -44.27
C ILE A 332 -26.38 3.67 -44.77
N LYS A 333 -26.41 2.34 -44.98
CA LYS A 333 -27.51 1.68 -45.71
C LYS A 333 -28.85 1.77 -44.99
N GLY A 334 -28.82 1.90 -43.67
CA GLY A 334 -30.02 2.09 -42.86
C GLY A 334 -30.18 3.50 -42.29
N LEU A 335 -29.42 4.49 -42.78
CA LEU A 335 -29.53 5.89 -42.33
C LEU A 335 -30.90 6.48 -42.68
N GLN A 336 -31.25 6.52 -43.97
CA GLN A 336 -32.50 7.10 -44.48
C GLN A 336 -33.74 6.46 -43.83
N LYS A 337 -33.78 5.11 -43.79
CA LYS A 337 -34.87 4.34 -43.17
C LYS A 337 -35.06 4.65 -41.68
N ARG A 338 -34.00 4.98 -40.95
CA ARG A 338 -34.07 5.30 -39.51
C ARG A 338 -34.44 6.75 -39.26
N LEU A 339 -33.99 7.68 -40.11
CA LEU A 339 -34.40 9.08 -40.09
C LEU A 339 -35.90 9.29 -40.32
N ASP A 340 -36.56 8.41 -41.08
CA ASP A 340 -38.03 8.42 -41.22
C ASP A 340 -38.77 8.22 -39.88
N SER A 341 -38.09 7.70 -38.87
CA SER A 341 -38.70 7.23 -37.62
C SER A 341 -38.00 7.70 -36.34
N ALA A 342 -36.85 8.36 -36.45
CA ALA A 342 -35.97 8.80 -35.37
C ALA A 342 -35.43 10.21 -35.64
N SER A 343 -35.28 11.01 -34.59
CA SER A 343 -34.86 12.40 -34.72
C SER A 343 -33.35 12.52 -34.99
N PRO A 344 -32.90 13.34 -35.98
CA PRO A 344 -31.48 13.64 -36.15
C PRO A 344 -30.89 14.44 -34.96
N TYR A 345 -31.74 14.91 -34.06
CA TYR A 345 -31.36 15.59 -32.82
C TYR A 345 -31.44 14.69 -31.59
N ALA A 346 -31.67 13.38 -31.78
CA ALA A 346 -31.56 12.40 -30.71
C ALA A 346 -30.27 12.63 -29.93
N LYS A 347 -30.34 12.66 -28.60
CA LYS A 347 -29.17 12.92 -27.76
C LYS A 347 -28.87 11.69 -26.92
N ASP A 348 -27.60 11.31 -26.88
CA ASP A 348 -27.14 10.33 -25.92
C ASP A 348 -27.07 10.92 -24.49
N LYS A 349 -26.60 10.13 -23.53
CA LYS A 349 -26.46 10.54 -22.12
C LYS A 349 -25.50 11.72 -21.91
N PHE A 350 -24.66 12.03 -22.90
CA PHE A 350 -23.70 13.13 -22.89
C PHE A 350 -24.18 14.32 -23.72
N GLY A 351 -25.43 14.30 -24.21
CA GLY A 351 -25.97 15.35 -25.06
C GLY A 351 -25.50 15.28 -26.51
N MET A 352 -24.77 14.22 -26.91
CA MET A 352 -24.21 14.08 -28.26
C MET A 352 -25.29 13.62 -29.23
N THR A 353 -25.36 14.31 -30.38
CA THR A 353 -26.23 13.93 -31.50
C THR A 353 -25.56 12.87 -32.38
N PRO A 354 -26.30 12.21 -33.30
CA PRO A 354 -25.69 11.34 -34.32
C PRO A 354 -24.50 11.98 -35.03
N LEU A 355 -24.58 13.29 -35.34
CA LEU A 355 -23.49 14.01 -35.98
C LEU A 355 -22.25 14.15 -35.06
N HIS A 356 -22.43 14.40 -33.77
CA HIS A 356 -21.30 14.44 -32.81
C HIS A 356 -20.59 13.09 -32.74
N LEU A 357 -21.35 12.00 -32.66
CA LEU A 357 -20.80 10.64 -32.58
C LEU A 357 -20.04 10.28 -33.86
N ALA A 358 -20.64 10.54 -35.02
CA ALA A 358 -20.01 10.32 -36.31
C ALA A 358 -18.74 11.18 -36.49
N ALA A 359 -18.76 12.44 -36.04
CA ALA A 359 -17.62 13.35 -36.10
C ALA A 359 -16.50 12.95 -35.14
N ARG A 360 -16.80 12.48 -33.93
CA ARG A 360 -15.84 11.96 -32.96
C ARG A 360 -15.16 10.68 -33.45
N ASP A 361 -15.95 9.77 -34.02
CA ASP A 361 -15.52 8.42 -34.40
C ASP A 361 -14.99 8.34 -35.85
N GLY A 362 -14.96 9.46 -36.60
CA GLY A 362 -14.32 9.55 -37.91
C GLY A 362 -15.15 8.94 -39.05
N ARG A 363 -16.48 8.98 -38.98
CA ARG A 363 -17.39 8.41 -39.99
C ARG A 363 -17.69 9.41 -41.11
N THR A 364 -16.70 9.69 -41.97
CA THR A 364 -16.79 10.72 -43.01
C THR A 364 -17.99 10.57 -43.93
N GLU A 365 -18.20 9.39 -44.51
CA GLU A 365 -19.32 9.12 -45.43
C GLU A 365 -20.68 9.33 -44.74
N PHE A 366 -20.79 8.93 -43.48
CA PHE A 366 -22.01 9.07 -42.68
C PHE A 366 -22.29 10.54 -42.38
N VAL A 367 -21.25 11.31 -42.07
CA VAL A 367 -21.36 12.77 -41.88
C VAL A 367 -21.81 13.45 -43.18
N THR A 368 -21.19 13.13 -44.31
CA THR A 368 -21.53 13.76 -45.59
C THR A 368 -22.97 13.47 -46.02
N GLU A 369 -23.44 12.23 -45.83
CA GLU A 369 -24.81 11.86 -46.19
C GLU A 369 -25.83 12.47 -45.22
N LEU A 370 -25.57 12.44 -43.91
CA LEU A 370 -26.46 13.05 -42.92
C LEU A 370 -26.58 14.57 -43.11
N MET A 371 -25.50 15.24 -43.53
CA MET A 371 -25.49 16.67 -43.82
C MET A 371 -26.18 17.03 -45.14
N GLY A 372 -26.21 16.11 -46.12
CA GLY A 372 -26.90 16.29 -47.40
C GLY A 372 -28.43 16.26 -47.31
N LEU A 373 -29.00 15.88 -46.18
CA LEU A 373 -30.45 15.81 -45.96
C LEU A 373 -31.02 17.19 -45.57
N HIS A 374 -32.18 17.55 -46.16
CA HIS A 374 -32.77 18.90 -46.12
C HIS A 374 -32.96 19.49 -44.70
N ASP A 375 -33.15 18.65 -43.68
CA ASP A 375 -33.53 19.02 -42.30
C ASP A 375 -32.40 18.97 -41.23
N ALA A 376 -31.11 18.96 -41.60
CA ALA A 376 -30.02 18.84 -40.62
C ALA A 376 -29.29 20.17 -40.26
N PRO A 377 -29.71 20.96 -39.25
CA PRO A 377 -28.95 22.04 -38.61
C PRO A 377 -28.21 21.52 -37.37
N THR A 378 -27.44 20.45 -37.49
CA THR A 378 -26.70 19.81 -36.39
C THR A 378 -25.29 20.39 -36.19
N LEU A 379 -24.79 21.21 -37.12
CA LEU A 379 -23.42 21.74 -37.10
C LEU A 379 -23.10 22.60 -35.87
N ARG A 380 -24.09 23.39 -35.40
CA ARG A 380 -23.96 24.29 -34.24
C ARG A 380 -24.54 23.71 -32.96
N HIS A 381 -25.06 22.48 -33.00
CA HIS A 381 -25.57 21.87 -31.80
C HIS A 381 -24.41 21.61 -30.84
N GLU A 382 -24.59 22.04 -29.60
CA GLU A 382 -23.65 21.80 -28.52
C GLU A 382 -24.06 20.54 -27.75
N ASP A 383 -23.07 19.67 -27.50
CA ASP A 383 -23.23 18.56 -26.58
C ASP A 383 -23.25 19.01 -25.11
N GLY A 384 -23.31 18.04 -24.20
CA GLY A 384 -23.27 18.28 -22.76
C GLY A 384 -21.97 18.87 -22.23
N TYR A 385 -20.98 19.19 -23.07
CA TYR A 385 -19.74 19.91 -22.76
C TYR A 385 -19.61 21.25 -23.51
N SER A 386 -20.66 21.67 -24.24
CA SER A 386 -20.62 22.80 -25.18
C SER A 386 -19.64 22.58 -26.34
N TRP A 387 -19.45 21.33 -26.75
CA TRP A 387 -18.67 21.01 -27.94
C TRP A 387 -19.59 20.77 -29.12
N THR A 388 -19.23 21.35 -30.26
CA THR A 388 -19.88 21.09 -31.54
C THR A 388 -19.28 19.85 -32.20
N PRO A 389 -19.93 19.27 -33.23
CA PRO A 389 -19.34 18.18 -34.01
C PRO A 389 -17.98 18.57 -34.61
N LEU A 390 -17.79 19.84 -34.97
CA LEU A 390 -16.51 20.35 -35.47
C LEU A 390 -15.41 20.30 -34.39
N ASN A 391 -15.72 20.64 -33.13
CA ASN A 391 -14.78 20.51 -32.02
C ASN A 391 -14.29 19.06 -31.86
N HIS A 392 -15.21 18.09 -31.95
CA HIS A 392 -14.85 16.66 -31.92
C HIS A 392 -14.01 16.26 -33.12
N ALA A 393 -14.38 16.65 -34.34
CA ALA A 393 -13.63 16.33 -35.54
C ALA A 393 -12.20 16.89 -35.50
N VAL A 394 -12.03 18.12 -35.02
CA VAL A 394 -10.73 18.79 -34.87
C VAL A 394 -9.89 18.15 -33.78
N TRP A 395 -10.48 17.90 -32.61
CA TRP A 395 -9.79 17.24 -31.52
C TRP A 395 -9.28 15.85 -31.93
N HIS A 396 -10.09 15.09 -32.67
CA HIS A 396 -9.72 13.75 -33.13
C HIS A 396 -8.97 13.72 -34.48
N ARG A 397 -8.71 14.88 -35.10
CA ARG A 397 -7.97 15.05 -36.36
C ARG A 397 -8.59 14.35 -37.57
N HIS A 398 -9.91 14.40 -37.68
CA HIS A 398 -10.65 13.81 -38.80
C HIS A 398 -10.75 14.79 -39.98
N GLU A 399 -9.67 14.86 -40.76
CA GLU A 399 -9.51 15.82 -41.86
C GLU A 399 -10.69 15.89 -42.84
N GLY A 400 -11.21 14.75 -43.30
CA GLY A 400 -12.31 14.72 -44.29
C GLY A 400 -13.66 15.19 -43.72
N ILE A 401 -13.87 15.03 -42.41
CA ILE A 401 -15.07 15.54 -41.73
C ILE A 401 -14.96 17.05 -41.54
N ILE A 402 -13.77 17.55 -41.22
CA ILE A 402 -13.51 18.99 -41.10
C ILE A 402 -13.78 19.67 -42.45
N GLU A 403 -13.28 19.12 -43.56
CA GLU A 403 -13.57 19.62 -44.90
C GLU A 403 -15.08 19.59 -45.22
N ALA A 404 -15.74 18.45 -45.02
CA ALA A 404 -17.17 18.31 -45.24
C ALA A 404 -18.01 19.33 -44.43
N ILE A 405 -17.60 19.63 -43.19
CA ILE A 405 -18.26 20.63 -42.35
C ILE A 405 -17.98 22.06 -42.84
N LEU A 406 -16.73 22.36 -43.19
CA LEU A 406 -16.34 23.69 -43.64
C LEU A 406 -16.95 24.05 -45.01
N ASP A 407 -17.04 23.10 -45.94
CA ASP A 407 -17.56 23.34 -47.29
C ASP A 407 -19.09 23.34 -47.37
N HIS A 408 -19.75 23.01 -46.27
CA HIS A 408 -21.21 22.96 -46.22
C HIS A 408 -21.84 24.36 -46.28
N HIS A 409 -22.82 24.56 -47.15
CA HIS A 409 -23.50 25.85 -47.39
C HIS A 409 -24.12 26.50 -46.14
N LYS A 410 -24.48 25.72 -45.10
CA LYS A 410 -25.01 26.24 -43.82
C LYS A 410 -23.92 26.63 -42.80
N PHE A 411 -22.64 26.33 -43.07
CA PHE A 411 -21.54 26.70 -42.19
C PHE A 411 -21.18 28.18 -42.40
N ILE A 412 -21.04 28.92 -41.30
CA ILE A 412 -20.73 30.36 -41.31
C ILE A 412 -19.38 30.53 -40.63
N GLY A 413 -18.45 31.26 -41.25
CA GLY A 413 -17.08 31.44 -40.73
C GLY A 413 -17.02 31.90 -39.26
N GLU A 414 -17.94 32.79 -38.85
CA GLU A 414 -18.08 33.27 -37.47
C GLU A 414 -18.25 32.16 -36.43
N SER A 415 -18.75 30.96 -36.77
CA SER A 415 -18.86 29.85 -35.79
C SER A 415 -17.51 29.31 -35.33
N LEU A 416 -16.41 29.63 -36.01
CA LEU A 416 -15.07 29.32 -35.51
C LEU A 416 -14.73 30.13 -34.24
N ASN A 417 -15.47 31.21 -33.96
CA ASN A 417 -15.32 32.04 -32.76
C ASN A 417 -16.14 31.54 -31.57
N ASP A 418 -17.04 30.56 -31.79
CA ASP A 418 -17.88 30.01 -30.74
C ASP A 418 -17.00 29.39 -29.65
N ARG A 419 -17.40 29.61 -28.38
CA ARG A 419 -16.58 29.29 -27.21
C ARG A 419 -17.22 28.18 -26.41
N ASP A 420 -16.43 27.16 -26.10
CA ASP A 420 -16.86 26.10 -25.19
C ASP A 420 -16.91 26.55 -23.72
N ARG A 421 -17.22 25.64 -22.80
CA ARG A 421 -17.26 25.93 -21.36
C ARG A 421 -15.94 26.41 -20.76
N LEU A 422 -14.82 26.08 -21.38
CA LEU A 422 -13.49 26.54 -20.98
C LEU A 422 -13.12 27.84 -21.68
N GLY A 423 -14.05 28.42 -22.45
CA GLY A 423 -13.85 29.64 -23.23
C GLY A 423 -12.97 29.42 -24.46
N GLN A 424 -12.73 28.17 -24.87
CA GLN A 424 -11.86 27.81 -25.97
C GLN A 424 -12.65 27.80 -27.28
N THR A 425 -12.00 28.27 -28.34
CA THR A 425 -12.54 28.13 -29.69
C THR A 425 -12.00 26.87 -30.34
N VAL A 426 -12.60 26.45 -31.45
CA VAL A 426 -12.09 25.33 -32.24
C VAL A 426 -10.64 25.55 -32.72
N LEU A 427 -10.24 26.81 -32.95
CA LEU A 427 -8.87 27.17 -33.29
C LEU A 427 -7.90 26.93 -32.13
N HIS A 428 -8.33 27.12 -30.88
CA HIS A 428 -7.52 26.76 -29.70
C HIS A 428 -7.28 25.25 -29.65
N LEU A 429 -8.31 24.45 -29.94
CA LEU A 429 -8.21 22.98 -29.99
C LEU A 429 -7.28 22.54 -31.12
N ALA A 430 -7.42 23.13 -32.31
CA ALA A 430 -6.57 22.84 -33.46
C ALA A 430 -5.09 23.18 -33.19
N ALA A 431 -4.84 24.34 -32.59
CA ALA A 431 -3.50 24.79 -32.21
C ALA A 431 -2.86 23.84 -31.17
N GLU A 432 -3.60 23.43 -30.14
CA GLU A 432 -3.14 22.45 -29.16
C GLU A 432 -2.85 21.07 -29.78
N ARG A 433 -3.65 20.66 -30.77
CA ARG A 433 -3.43 19.41 -31.50
C ARG A 433 -2.23 19.50 -32.44
N ALA A 434 -1.74 20.69 -32.75
CA ALA A 434 -0.55 20.91 -33.55
C ALA A 434 -0.62 20.26 -34.94
N ASP A 435 -1.79 20.30 -35.58
CA ASP A 435 -1.98 19.76 -36.92
C ASP A 435 -1.96 20.88 -37.96
N ARG A 436 -0.85 20.99 -38.70
CA ARG A 436 -0.64 22.05 -39.70
C ARG A 436 -1.75 22.06 -40.75
N LYS A 437 -2.18 20.88 -41.23
CA LYS A 437 -3.18 20.80 -42.31
C LYS A 437 -4.54 21.32 -41.86
N ILE A 438 -4.91 21.06 -40.61
CA ILE A 438 -6.16 21.56 -40.05
C ILE A 438 -6.10 23.08 -39.94
N ILE A 439 -4.97 23.63 -39.51
CA ILE A 439 -4.75 25.09 -39.44
C ILE A 439 -4.77 25.72 -40.84
N GLU A 440 -4.12 25.11 -41.83
CA GLU A 440 -4.16 25.54 -43.23
C GLU A 440 -5.60 25.57 -43.77
N LYS A 441 -6.41 24.54 -43.49
CA LYS A 441 -7.82 24.48 -43.92
C LYS A 441 -8.66 25.61 -43.33
N PHE A 442 -8.44 25.97 -42.07
CA PHE A 442 -9.06 27.17 -41.50
C PHE A 442 -8.53 28.46 -42.14
N GLY A 443 -7.24 28.49 -42.45
CA GLY A 443 -6.57 29.58 -43.16
C GLY A 443 -7.02 29.78 -44.61
N ILE A 444 -7.69 28.83 -45.26
CA ILE A 444 -8.30 29.04 -46.60
C ILE A 444 -9.51 30.00 -46.51
N LYS A 445 -10.14 30.10 -45.33
CA LYS A 445 -11.19 31.08 -45.04
C LYS A 445 -10.61 32.24 -44.22
N ARG A 446 -9.65 33.01 -44.78
CA ARG A 446 -9.14 34.28 -44.19
C ARG A 446 -10.20 35.39 -44.22
N ASP A 447 -11.39 35.07 -43.74
CA ASP A 447 -12.45 36.03 -43.54
C ASP A 447 -12.10 36.87 -42.29
N GLN A 448 -12.28 38.19 -42.40
CA GLN A 448 -12.04 39.14 -41.30
C GLN A 448 -12.96 38.88 -40.10
N SER A 449 -14.03 38.09 -40.29
CA SER A 449 -14.94 37.67 -39.24
C SER A 449 -14.32 36.67 -38.23
N VAL A 450 -13.26 35.93 -38.59
CA VAL A 450 -12.62 34.93 -37.71
C VAL A 450 -11.60 35.60 -36.79
N ARG A 451 -11.81 35.48 -35.48
CA ARG A 451 -11.02 36.13 -34.42
C ARG A 451 -9.96 35.18 -33.86
N ILE A 452 -8.70 35.51 -34.09
CA ILE A 452 -7.56 34.76 -33.56
C ILE A 452 -7.11 35.23 -32.16
N ASP A 453 -7.53 36.42 -31.74
CA ASP A 453 -7.14 37.11 -30.51
C ASP A 453 -8.01 36.76 -29.29
N ILE A 454 -8.96 35.82 -29.46
CA ILE A 454 -9.78 35.30 -28.38
C ILE A 454 -8.88 34.59 -27.37
N ARG A 455 -9.14 34.81 -26.07
CA ARG A 455 -8.45 34.16 -24.95
C ARG A 455 -9.41 33.25 -24.21
N CYS A 456 -9.01 32.02 -23.90
CA CYS A 456 -9.83 31.11 -23.09
C CYS A 456 -9.88 31.49 -21.61
N ASN A 457 -10.65 30.76 -20.80
CA ASN A 457 -10.90 31.11 -19.39
C ASN A 457 -9.65 31.06 -18.50
N SER A 458 -8.56 30.45 -18.96
CA SER A 458 -7.23 30.51 -18.32
C SER A 458 -6.40 31.73 -18.73
N GLY A 459 -6.95 32.61 -19.59
CA GLY A 459 -6.22 33.72 -20.20
C GLY A 459 -5.28 33.28 -21.33
N GLN A 460 -5.27 32.02 -21.75
CA GLN A 460 -4.42 31.56 -22.84
C GLN A 460 -5.02 31.93 -24.20
N ASN A 461 -4.19 32.41 -25.12
CA ASN A 461 -4.56 32.60 -26.53
C ASN A 461 -4.11 31.39 -27.38
N ILE A 462 -4.33 31.48 -28.69
CA ILE A 462 -3.98 30.41 -29.63
C ILE A 462 -2.50 30.01 -29.62
N PHE A 463 -1.56 30.95 -29.42
CA PHE A 463 -0.12 30.64 -29.36
C PHE A 463 0.27 29.91 -28.07
N HIS A 464 -0.41 30.16 -26.95
CA HIS A 464 -0.21 29.35 -25.74
C HIS A 464 -0.60 27.90 -26.01
N ARG A 465 -1.72 27.68 -26.70
CA ARG A 465 -2.19 26.33 -27.07
C ARG A 465 -1.25 25.68 -28.09
N ALA A 466 -0.81 26.41 -29.10
CA ALA A 466 0.19 25.93 -30.06
C ALA A 466 1.51 25.56 -29.38
N ALA A 467 1.94 26.34 -28.38
CA ALA A 467 3.11 26.02 -27.57
C ALA A 467 2.96 24.73 -26.75
N LEU A 468 1.73 24.37 -26.34
CA LEU A 468 1.44 23.07 -25.72
C LEU A 468 1.41 21.92 -26.73
N GLY A 469 1.14 22.22 -28.00
CA GLY A 469 1.06 21.25 -29.09
C GLY A 469 2.40 20.82 -29.67
N GLY A 470 3.45 21.65 -29.55
CA GLY A 470 4.83 21.25 -29.81
C GLY A 470 5.26 21.16 -31.28
N ARG A 471 4.56 21.82 -32.22
CA ARG A 471 4.96 21.87 -33.65
C ARG A 471 5.36 23.29 -34.08
N PRO A 472 6.60 23.51 -34.53
CA PRO A 472 7.05 24.85 -34.96
C PRO A 472 6.35 25.31 -36.25
N GLU A 473 5.94 24.40 -37.13
CA GLU A 473 5.24 24.75 -38.37
C GLU A 473 3.89 25.42 -38.08
N VAL A 474 3.17 24.94 -37.06
CA VAL A 474 1.91 25.54 -36.62
C VAL A 474 2.13 26.94 -36.06
N ILE A 475 3.22 27.17 -35.33
CA ILE A 475 3.58 28.51 -34.84
C ILE A 475 3.83 29.47 -36.01
N LYS A 476 4.52 29.03 -37.06
CA LYS A 476 4.80 29.84 -38.26
C LYS A 476 3.53 30.22 -39.02
N GLU A 477 2.67 29.23 -39.30
CA GLU A 477 1.40 29.47 -40.01
C GLU A 477 0.48 30.41 -39.20
N LEU A 478 0.36 30.18 -37.89
CA LEU A 478 -0.40 31.07 -37.02
C LEU A 478 0.22 32.48 -36.92
N TRP A 479 1.54 32.59 -37.01
CA TRP A 479 2.24 33.87 -37.02
C TRP A 479 1.95 34.67 -38.28
N GLU A 480 2.01 34.05 -39.46
CA GLU A 480 1.62 34.70 -40.72
C GLU A 480 0.18 35.20 -40.66
N TRP A 481 -0.74 34.37 -40.17
CA TRP A 481 -2.14 34.77 -39.96
C TRP A 481 -2.27 35.92 -38.95
N ALA A 482 -1.50 35.90 -37.85
CA ALA A 482 -1.51 36.97 -36.87
C ALA A 482 -1.01 38.31 -37.42
N VAL A 483 0.04 38.29 -38.24
CA VAL A 483 0.57 39.49 -38.89
C VAL A 483 -0.47 40.07 -39.84
N GLU A 484 -1.14 39.26 -40.64
CA GLU A 484 -2.21 39.71 -41.54
C GLU A 484 -3.42 40.27 -40.80
N PHE A 485 -3.87 39.59 -39.74
CA PHE A 485 -4.99 40.03 -38.90
C PHE A 485 -4.76 41.42 -38.29
N TYR A 486 -3.50 41.71 -37.91
CA TYR A 486 -3.08 43.03 -37.43
C TYR A 486 -2.55 43.94 -38.54
N GLN A 487 -3.10 43.86 -39.75
CA GLN A 487 -2.82 44.78 -40.87
C GLN A 487 -1.34 44.84 -41.28
N ASN A 488 -0.67 43.69 -41.23
CA ASN A 488 0.77 43.51 -41.50
C ASN A 488 1.71 44.21 -40.50
N ASP A 489 1.21 44.64 -39.34
CA ASP A 489 2.04 45.16 -38.24
C ASP A 489 2.57 44.03 -37.36
N ARG A 490 3.80 43.59 -37.64
CA ARG A 490 4.51 42.54 -36.89
C ARG A 490 4.73 42.90 -35.41
N SER A 491 4.96 44.18 -35.11
CA SER A 491 5.21 44.64 -33.73
C SER A 491 3.93 44.58 -32.91
N ARG A 492 2.80 45.04 -33.48
CA ARG A 492 1.49 44.90 -32.86
C ARG A 492 1.08 43.44 -32.70
N ALA A 493 1.29 42.61 -33.72
CA ALA A 493 1.02 41.17 -33.63
C ALA A 493 1.81 40.50 -32.49
N SER A 494 3.11 40.78 -32.35
CA SER A 494 3.94 40.27 -31.26
C SER A 494 3.38 40.65 -29.89
N LYS A 495 3.10 41.95 -29.70
CA LYS A 495 2.59 42.48 -28.42
C LYS A 495 1.25 41.91 -28.02
N MET A 496 0.36 41.66 -28.98
CA MET A 496 -1.01 41.19 -28.71
C MET A 496 -1.11 39.67 -28.61
N MET A 497 -0.21 38.92 -29.26
CA MET A 497 -0.34 37.46 -29.41
C MET A 497 0.78 36.65 -28.76
N LEU A 498 2.00 37.16 -28.71
CA LEU A 498 3.15 36.42 -28.16
C LEU A 498 3.52 36.91 -26.77
N GLU A 499 3.50 38.22 -26.55
CA GLU A 499 3.95 38.85 -25.30
C GLU A 499 2.87 38.93 -24.22
N VAL A 500 1.61 38.65 -24.56
CA VAL A 500 0.52 38.66 -23.57
C VAL A 500 0.62 37.41 -22.69
N PRO A 501 0.77 37.55 -21.36
CA PRO A 501 0.79 36.41 -20.47
C PRO A 501 -0.62 35.90 -20.16
N ASP A 502 -0.75 34.61 -19.88
CA ASP A 502 -1.96 33.99 -19.35
C ASP A 502 -2.23 34.40 -17.87
N TYR A 503 -3.32 33.90 -17.27
CA TYR A 503 -3.65 34.23 -15.87
C TYR A 503 -2.68 33.66 -14.84
N SER A 504 -1.71 32.83 -15.24
CA SER A 504 -0.58 32.39 -14.41
C SER A 504 0.70 33.20 -14.67
N GLY A 505 0.60 34.25 -15.49
CA GLY A 505 1.74 35.07 -15.91
C GLY A 505 2.61 34.42 -16.99
N GLN A 506 2.23 33.26 -17.53
CA GLN A 506 3.06 32.53 -18.48
C GLN A 506 2.82 33.03 -19.90
N THR A 507 3.90 33.23 -20.64
CA THR A 507 3.85 33.47 -22.10
C THR A 507 3.92 32.12 -22.85
N PRO A 508 3.65 32.08 -24.17
CA PRO A 508 3.83 30.86 -24.97
C PRO A 508 5.23 30.26 -24.85
N LEU A 509 6.26 31.11 -24.75
CA LEU A 509 7.65 30.63 -24.58
C LEU A 509 7.89 29.97 -23.22
N HIS A 510 7.24 30.45 -22.15
CA HIS A 510 7.30 29.76 -20.86
C HIS A 510 6.69 28.36 -20.95
N LEU A 511 5.55 28.23 -21.62
CA LEU A 511 4.88 26.94 -21.82
C LEU A 511 5.74 25.99 -22.69
N ALA A 512 6.32 26.48 -23.78
CA ALA A 512 7.21 25.67 -24.63
C ALA A 512 8.44 25.17 -23.86
N ALA A 513 9.06 26.06 -23.06
CA ALA A 513 10.16 25.71 -22.17
C ALA A 513 9.72 24.76 -21.04
N GLN A 514 8.47 24.84 -20.60
CA GLN A 514 7.91 23.94 -19.60
C GLN A 514 7.65 22.54 -20.13
N GLN A 515 7.18 22.42 -21.38
CA GLN A 515 6.86 21.14 -22.01
C GLN A 515 8.06 20.45 -22.68
N GLY A 516 9.21 21.12 -22.78
CA GLY A 516 10.41 20.54 -23.41
C GLY A 516 10.41 20.60 -24.94
N TYR A 517 9.60 21.45 -25.55
CA TYR A 517 9.55 21.59 -27.02
C TYR A 517 10.60 22.56 -27.55
N TRP A 518 11.79 22.01 -27.83
CA TRP A 518 12.96 22.78 -28.26
C TRP A 518 12.74 23.61 -29.53
N ASP A 519 12.19 23.02 -30.60
CA ASP A 519 11.98 23.72 -31.86
C ASP A 519 11.02 24.90 -31.70
N VAL A 520 9.92 24.67 -30.98
CA VAL A 520 8.90 25.70 -30.69
C VAL A 520 9.46 26.80 -29.81
N ALA A 521 10.23 26.46 -28.77
CA ALA A 521 10.85 27.45 -27.90
C ALA A 521 11.87 28.33 -28.67
N CYS A 522 12.64 27.73 -29.58
CA CYS A 522 13.56 28.47 -30.44
C CYS A 522 12.81 29.41 -31.39
N GLU A 523 11.77 28.90 -32.05
CA GLU A 523 10.96 29.67 -33.00
C GLU A 523 10.28 30.85 -32.31
N LEU A 524 9.63 30.63 -31.16
CA LEU A 524 8.99 31.70 -30.38
C LEU A 524 10.00 32.76 -29.92
N ALA A 525 11.21 32.34 -29.53
CA ALA A 525 12.28 33.26 -29.13
C ALA A 525 12.83 34.08 -30.32
N ASP A 526 12.82 33.52 -31.52
CA ASP A 526 13.24 34.20 -32.75
C ASP A 526 12.16 35.18 -33.25
N LEU A 527 10.88 34.79 -33.18
CA LEU A 527 9.75 35.63 -33.58
C LEU A 527 9.54 36.82 -32.64
N ALA A 528 9.68 36.61 -31.32
CA ALA A 528 9.49 37.65 -30.32
C ALA A 528 10.65 37.69 -29.30
N PRO A 529 11.74 38.40 -29.66
CA PRO A 529 12.90 38.62 -28.78
C PRO A 529 12.58 39.07 -27.34
N PRO A 530 11.58 39.94 -27.05
CA PRO A 530 11.27 40.36 -25.68
C PRO A 530 10.85 39.22 -24.75
N LEU A 531 10.35 38.10 -25.28
CA LEU A 531 9.88 36.97 -24.47
C LEU A 531 10.97 36.36 -23.59
N LEU A 532 12.25 36.45 -23.99
CA LEU A 532 13.37 35.91 -23.24
C LEU A 532 13.52 36.55 -21.84
N GLU A 533 13.02 37.76 -21.66
CA GLU A 533 13.18 38.56 -20.44
C GLU A 533 11.92 38.62 -19.57
N MET A 534 10.77 38.28 -20.14
CA MET A 534 9.49 38.31 -19.44
C MET A 534 9.49 37.29 -18.31
N LYS A 535 8.92 37.68 -17.17
CA LYS A 535 8.81 36.82 -15.99
C LYS A 535 7.37 36.40 -15.77
N ASN A 536 7.17 35.15 -15.39
CA ASN A 536 5.88 34.66 -14.94
C ASN A 536 5.55 35.10 -13.50
N GLN A 537 4.40 34.67 -12.96
CA GLN A 537 4.00 34.99 -11.58
C GLN A 537 4.98 34.53 -10.50
N ASN A 538 5.78 33.48 -10.78
CA ASN A 538 6.84 33.02 -9.88
C ASN A 538 8.14 33.81 -10.05
N HIS A 539 8.11 34.92 -10.79
CA HIS A 539 9.25 35.75 -11.17
C HIS A 539 10.33 34.99 -11.97
N LEU A 540 9.95 33.92 -12.67
CA LEU A 540 10.86 33.10 -13.49
C LEU A 540 10.80 33.53 -14.94
N THR A 541 11.97 33.67 -15.57
CA THR A 541 12.11 33.79 -17.03
C THR A 541 11.93 32.43 -17.73
N PRO A 542 11.71 32.36 -19.05
CA PRO A 542 11.64 31.09 -19.76
C PRO A 542 12.93 30.27 -19.66
N LEU A 543 14.10 30.93 -19.61
CA LEU A 543 15.39 30.28 -19.39
C LEU A 543 15.42 29.59 -18.01
N GLU A 544 14.94 30.26 -16.96
CA GLU A 544 14.86 29.67 -15.62
C GLU A 544 13.85 28.53 -15.52
N VAL A 545 12.73 28.60 -16.27
CA VAL A 545 11.78 27.50 -16.40
C VAL A 545 12.44 26.29 -17.08
N ALA A 546 13.18 26.51 -18.17
CA ALA A 546 13.94 25.45 -18.83
C ALA A 546 14.99 24.83 -17.89
N VAL A 547 15.71 25.64 -17.11
CA VAL A 547 16.64 25.16 -16.08
C VAL A 547 15.91 24.35 -15.01
N LYS A 548 14.76 24.81 -14.51
CA LYS A 548 13.97 24.11 -13.49
C LYS A 548 13.58 22.71 -13.96
N ASN A 549 13.21 22.57 -15.23
CA ASN A 549 12.81 21.29 -15.83
C ASN A 549 13.99 20.47 -16.39
N ASN A 550 15.23 20.94 -16.20
CA ASN A 550 16.45 20.28 -16.69
C ASN A 550 16.52 20.10 -18.22
N GLU A 551 15.96 21.05 -18.97
CA GLU A 551 15.86 20.98 -20.43
C GLU A 551 17.13 21.50 -21.13
N GLN A 552 18.18 20.68 -21.18
CA GLN A 552 19.51 21.08 -21.66
C GLN A 552 19.51 21.73 -23.06
N LYS A 553 18.79 21.13 -24.03
CA LYS A 553 18.74 21.66 -25.40
C LYS A 553 18.08 23.03 -25.47
N ILE A 554 17.04 23.24 -24.68
CA ILE A 554 16.33 24.53 -24.60
C ILE A 554 17.21 25.56 -23.92
N VAL A 555 17.83 25.21 -22.80
CA VAL A 555 18.76 26.09 -22.10
C VAL A 555 19.87 26.54 -23.05
N GLU A 556 20.49 25.63 -23.79
CA GLU A 556 21.52 25.96 -24.79
C GLU A 556 20.98 26.84 -25.93
N GLY A 557 19.80 26.53 -26.46
CA GLY A 557 19.16 27.27 -27.55
C GLY A 557 18.75 28.69 -27.16
N LEU A 558 18.18 28.87 -25.97
CA LEU A 558 17.80 30.17 -25.43
C LEU A 558 19.03 30.97 -24.99
N HIS A 559 20.00 30.33 -24.32
CA HIS A 559 21.24 30.97 -23.88
C HIS A 559 22.03 31.56 -25.07
N ARG A 560 22.15 30.83 -26.18
CA ARG A 560 22.77 31.34 -27.41
C ARG A 560 22.08 32.59 -27.96
N ARG A 561 20.73 32.63 -27.92
CA ARG A 561 19.94 33.80 -28.37
C ARG A 561 20.04 34.99 -27.43
N ILE A 562 20.25 34.74 -26.15
CA ILE A 562 20.45 35.79 -25.14
C ILE A 562 21.85 36.40 -25.28
N ILE A 563 22.90 35.60 -25.47
CA ILE A 563 24.28 36.09 -25.62
C ILE A 563 24.52 36.70 -27.01
N GLY A 564 23.91 36.16 -28.06
CA GLY A 564 24.11 36.64 -29.44
C GLY A 564 23.53 38.02 -29.74
N ARG A 565 22.90 38.69 -28.77
CA ARG A 565 22.42 40.06 -28.94
C ARG A 565 23.58 41.05 -28.75
N PRO A 566 23.70 42.07 -29.62
CA PRO A 566 24.82 43.03 -29.61
C PRO A 566 24.89 43.93 -28.37
N SER A 567 24.03 43.76 -27.37
CA SER A 567 24.15 44.41 -26.06
C SER A 567 25.19 43.68 -25.22
N ASP A 568 26.45 43.97 -25.52
CA ASP A 568 27.66 43.48 -24.85
C ASP A 568 27.78 44.09 -23.44
N ILE A 569 26.96 43.63 -22.50
CA ILE A 569 27.11 43.77 -21.03
C ILE A 569 26.25 42.67 -20.41
N SER A 570 26.85 41.76 -19.63
CA SER A 570 26.23 40.94 -18.56
C SER A 570 24.67 40.90 -18.56
N HIS A 571 24.05 40.04 -19.36
CA HIS A 571 22.58 39.98 -19.42
C HIS A 571 21.97 39.53 -18.08
N PRO A 572 21.03 40.30 -17.47
CA PRO A 572 20.48 40.03 -16.13
C PRO A 572 19.68 38.71 -16.01
N VAL A 573 19.42 38.02 -17.12
CA VAL A 573 18.58 36.81 -17.19
C VAL A 573 19.41 35.53 -16.93
N VAL A 574 20.69 35.52 -17.33
CA VAL A 574 21.54 34.32 -17.24
C VAL A 574 21.98 34.05 -15.80
N LYS A 575 22.22 35.11 -15.01
CA LYS A 575 22.72 34.97 -13.63
C LYS A 575 21.75 34.22 -12.69
N PRO A 576 20.44 34.55 -12.65
CA PRO A 576 19.46 33.75 -11.91
C PRO A 576 19.35 32.30 -12.41
N ALA A 577 19.47 32.07 -13.71
CA ALA A 577 19.45 30.73 -14.30
C ALA A 577 20.67 29.89 -13.85
N LEU A 578 21.88 30.49 -13.81
CA LEU A 578 23.09 29.82 -13.31
C LEU A 578 22.98 29.47 -11.82
N LEU A 579 22.50 30.41 -10.99
CA LEU A 579 22.22 30.15 -9.56
C LEU A 579 21.29 28.95 -9.40
N ARG A 580 20.20 28.92 -10.17
CA ARG A 580 19.20 27.86 -10.11
C ARG A 580 19.77 26.53 -10.56
N ALA A 581 20.54 26.49 -11.65
CA ALA A 581 21.21 25.28 -12.12
C ALA A 581 22.15 24.71 -11.05
N ALA A 582 22.92 25.58 -10.37
CA ALA A 582 23.82 25.17 -9.30
C ALA A 582 23.06 24.73 -8.02
N GLN A 583 21.96 25.41 -7.69
CA GLN A 583 21.07 25.05 -6.59
C GLN A 583 20.41 23.68 -6.80
N LEU A 584 20.04 23.34 -8.04
CA LEU A 584 19.39 22.08 -8.39
C LEU A 584 20.40 20.94 -8.67
N GLY A 585 21.68 21.25 -8.82
CA GLY A 585 22.72 20.24 -9.04
C GLY A 585 22.91 19.85 -10.49
N TYR A 586 22.44 20.66 -11.44
CA TYR A 586 22.50 20.34 -12.87
C TYR A 586 23.86 20.74 -13.49
N GLY A 587 24.86 19.89 -13.31
CA GLY A 587 26.23 20.08 -13.82
C GLY A 587 26.32 20.49 -15.30
N PRO A 588 25.67 19.78 -16.23
CA PRO A 588 25.67 20.18 -17.65
C PRO A 588 25.10 21.56 -17.91
N LEU A 589 24.07 21.98 -17.17
CA LEU A 589 23.48 23.31 -17.32
C LEU A 589 24.37 24.39 -16.72
N VAL A 590 25.06 24.08 -15.61
CA VAL A 590 26.10 24.94 -15.06
C VAL A 590 27.23 25.10 -16.08
N ASP A 591 27.64 24.05 -16.78
CA ASP A 591 28.64 24.14 -17.85
C ASP A 591 28.20 25.05 -19.00
N ILE A 592 26.94 24.94 -19.44
CA ILE A 592 26.37 25.76 -20.53
C ILE A 592 26.24 27.24 -20.14
N LEU A 593 25.78 27.51 -18.91
CA LEU A 593 25.47 28.87 -18.44
C LEU A 593 26.69 29.59 -17.84
N TRP A 594 27.82 28.89 -17.67
CA TRP A 594 29.00 29.44 -17.03
C TRP A 594 29.63 30.57 -17.85
N ARG A 595 29.90 31.70 -17.19
CA ARG A 595 30.78 32.77 -17.66
C ARG A 595 31.62 33.26 -16.49
N ASP A 596 32.88 33.58 -16.74
CA ASP A 596 33.83 33.96 -15.68
C ASP A 596 33.36 35.22 -14.91
N ASP A 597 32.70 36.16 -15.61
CA ASP A 597 32.11 37.37 -15.02
C ASP A 597 30.97 37.11 -14.01
N TYR A 598 30.45 35.87 -13.92
CA TYR A 598 29.32 35.52 -13.04
C TYR A 598 29.74 34.86 -11.73
N ILE A 599 31.04 34.67 -11.50
CA ILE A 599 31.60 34.03 -10.30
C ILE A 599 31.11 34.69 -8.99
N GLY A 600 31.06 36.01 -8.95
CA GLY A 600 30.73 36.80 -7.76
C GLY A 600 29.26 37.18 -7.63
N TYR A 601 28.39 36.72 -8.54
CA TYR A 601 26.97 37.06 -8.47
C TYR A 601 26.31 36.36 -7.28
N LYS A 602 25.61 37.15 -6.45
CA LYS A 602 24.92 36.69 -5.25
C LYS A 602 23.42 36.78 -5.42
N ASP A 603 22.70 35.82 -4.86
CA ASP A 603 21.25 35.89 -4.74
C ASP A 603 20.81 36.83 -3.61
N LYS A 604 19.49 36.93 -3.38
CA LYS A 604 18.90 37.77 -2.34
C LYS A 604 19.32 37.42 -0.90
N TYR A 605 19.99 36.28 -0.71
CA TYR A 605 20.50 35.80 0.58
C TYR A 605 22.04 35.84 0.64
N GLY A 606 22.70 36.44 -0.35
CA GLY A 606 24.15 36.55 -0.42
C GLY A 606 24.87 35.32 -0.98
N PHE A 607 24.15 34.27 -1.43
CA PHE A 607 24.77 33.04 -1.91
C PHE A 607 25.15 33.13 -3.39
N THR A 608 26.38 32.74 -3.72
CA THR A 608 26.83 32.53 -5.10
C THR A 608 26.34 31.19 -5.64
N PRO A 609 26.41 30.93 -6.97
CA PRO A 609 26.09 29.61 -7.52
C PRO A 609 26.89 28.49 -6.86
N PHE A 610 28.17 28.74 -6.56
CA PHE A 610 29.01 27.80 -5.85
C PHE A 610 28.53 27.52 -4.43
N LEU A 611 28.22 28.56 -3.64
CA LEU A 611 27.70 28.31 -2.29
C LEU A 611 26.33 27.63 -2.30
N ARG A 612 25.48 27.87 -3.30
CA ARG A 612 24.23 27.12 -3.47
C ARG A 612 24.47 25.63 -3.74
N ALA A 613 25.44 25.30 -4.61
CA ALA A 613 25.83 23.91 -4.85
C ALA A 613 26.40 23.25 -3.59
N VAL A 614 27.21 23.99 -2.82
CA VAL A 614 27.78 23.53 -1.54
C VAL A 614 26.68 23.31 -0.49
N SER A 615 25.78 24.28 -0.30
CA SER A 615 24.67 24.25 0.66
C SER A 615 23.73 23.07 0.43
N ASN A 616 23.54 22.69 -0.84
CA ASN A 616 22.63 21.63 -1.23
C ASN A 616 23.31 20.27 -1.48
N GLY A 617 24.63 20.18 -1.30
CA GLY A 617 25.34 18.89 -1.35
C GLY A 617 25.70 18.39 -2.75
N HIS A 618 25.66 19.25 -3.77
CA HIS A 618 25.87 18.87 -5.17
C HIS A 618 27.35 18.71 -5.52
N GLU A 619 27.94 17.60 -5.07
CA GLU A 619 29.38 17.31 -5.17
C GLU A 619 29.96 17.49 -6.58
N GLU A 620 29.30 16.96 -7.60
CA GLU A 620 29.76 17.04 -9.00
C GLU A 620 29.80 18.49 -9.50
N VAL A 621 28.76 19.27 -9.18
CA VAL A 621 28.70 20.70 -9.50
C VAL A 621 29.76 21.48 -8.74
N VAL A 622 29.94 21.20 -7.45
CA VAL A 622 31.03 21.79 -6.64
C VAL A 622 32.39 21.51 -7.27
N SER A 623 32.65 20.26 -7.67
CA SER A 623 33.89 19.85 -8.34
C SER A 623 34.09 20.55 -9.68
N ALA A 624 33.04 20.67 -10.50
CA ALA A 624 33.07 21.37 -11.78
C ALA A 624 33.34 22.88 -11.61
N LEU A 625 32.64 23.52 -10.67
CA LEU A 625 32.80 24.96 -10.37
C LEU A 625 34.20 25.28 -9.83
N ILE A 626 34.76 24.46 -8.91
CA ILE A 626 36.13 24.63 -8.42
C ILE A 626 37.14 24.58 -9.57
N LYS A 627 36.93 23.67 -10.54
CA LYS A 627 37.80 23.55 -11.72
C LYS A 627 37.72 24.79 -12.62
N LYS A 628 36.51 25.34 -12.83
CA LYS A 628 36.28 26.52 -13.68
C LYS A 628 36.79 27.81 -13.06
N MET A 629 36.49 28.05 -11.79
CA MET A 629 36.90 29.25 -11.06
C MET A 629 38.43 29.38 -11.01
N LYS A 630 39.18 28.26 -11.00
CA LYS A 630 40.60 28.20 -10.59
C LYS A 630 40.72 28.48 -9.10
N LEU A 631 41.53 27.69 -8.40
CA LEU A 631 41.56 27.66 -6.93
C LEU A 631 41.78 29.04 -6.27
N ALA A 632 42.49 29.94 -6.96
CA ALA A 632 42.86 31.27 -6.46
C ALA A 632 41.73 32.32 -6.53
N THR A 633 40.67 32.07 -7.31
CA THR A 633 39.58 33.05 -7.46
C THR A 633 38.36 32.73 -6.61
N VAL A 634 38.37 31.64 -5.83
CA VAL A 634 37.30 31.36 -4.87
C VAL A 634 37.43 32.43 -3.78
N PRO A 635 36.51 33.41 -3.70
CA PRO A 635 36.60 34.48 -2.71
C PRO A 635 36.65 33.87 -1.31
N ARG A 636 37.67 34.20 -0.52
CA ARG A 636 37.82 33.75 0.87
C ARG A 636 36.98 34.58 1.84
N ASP A 637 36.59 35.75 1.37
CA ASP A 637 35.74 36.80 1.92
C ASP A 637 34.24 36.52 1.69
N MET A 638 33.87 35.31 1.24
CA MET A 638 32.49 34.90 1.43
C MET A 638 32.25 34.87 2.95
N GLU A 639 31.42 35.78 3.46
CA GLU A 639 30.92 35.84 4.85
C GLU A 639 30.42 34.46 5.38
N GLN A 640 30.28 33.48 4.49
CA GLN A 640 29.90 32.11 4.71
C GLN A 640 31.01 31.17 4.20
N SER A 641 31.78 30.57 5.11
CA SER A 641 32.77 29.54 4.76
C SER A 641 32.09 28.35 4.06
N PRO A 642 32.54 27.96 2.84
CA PRO A 642 31.96 26.81 2.13
C PRO A 642 32.05 25.51 2.94
N LEU A 643 33.11 25.36 3.74
CA LEU A 643 33.30 24.18 4.58
C LEU A 643 32.30 24.15 5.73
N ILE A 644 32.11 25.29 6.41
CA ILE A 644 31.11 25.45 7.47
C ILE A 644 29.71 25.17 6.92
N LEU A 645 29.37 25.74 5.76
CA LEU A 645 28.07 25.55 5.14
C LEU A 645 27.79 24.09 4.77
N ALA A 646 28.78 23.40 4.18
CA ALA A 646 28.67 21.97 3.89
C ALA A 646 28.56 21.13 5.17
N ALA A 647 29.24 21.54 6.24
CA ALA A 647 29.24 20.83 7.50
C ALA A 647 27.92 20.99 8.26
N LYS A 648 27.40 22.21 8.34
CA LYS A 648 26.09 22.56 8.93
C LYS A 648 24.94 21.83 8.26
N ASN A 649 25.01 21.59 6.95
CA ASN A 649 23.95 20.90 6.20
C ASN A 649 24.22 19.40 5.99
N GLY A 650 25.28 18.84 6.56
CA GLY A 650 25.52 17.39 6.58
C GLY A 650 26.14 16.81 5.31
N HIS A 651 26.68 17.64 4.41
CA HIS A 651 27.17 17.23 3.09
C HIS A 651 28.59 16.66 3.11
N ALA A 652 28.72 15.45 3.66
CA ALA A 652 30.01 14.81 3.88
C ALA A 652 30.88 14.66 2.61
N GLU A 653 30.33 14.37 1.44
CA GLU A 653 31.12 14.28 0.20
C GLU A 653 31.62 15.65 -0.28
N VAL A 654 30.81 16.72 -0.12
CA VAL A 654 31.24 18.09 -0.40
C VAL A 654 32.39 18.49 0.53
N VAL A 655 32.27 18.24 1.84
CA VAL A 655 33.35 18.46 2.84
C VAL A 655 34.64 17.76 2.41
N LYS A 656 34.57 16.49 2.01
CA LYS A 656 35.72 15.73 1.53
C LYS A 656 36.36 16.37 0.29
N ARG A 657 35.56 16.85 -0.66
CA ARG A 657 36.07 17.52 -1.87
C ARG A 657 36.72 18.86 -1.57
N LEU A 658 36.08 19.70 -0.77
CA LEU A 658 36.60 21.01 -0.37
C LEU A 658 37.97 20.89 0.30
N LEU A 659 38.10 19.96 1.26
CA LEU A 659 39.36 19.67 1.94
C LEU A 659 40.41 19.07 1.00
N LYS A 660 40.03 18.11 0.13
CA LYS A 660 40.96 17.50 -0.84
C LYS A 660 41.51 18.54 -1.83
N LYS A 661 40.70 19.50 -2.23
CA LYS A 661 41.08 20.55 -3.17
C LYS A 661 41.75 21.75 -2.49
N LYS A 662 41.89 21.76 -1.15
CA LYS A 662 42.50 22.87 -0.38
C LYS A 662 41.82 24.22 -0.63
N VAL A 663 40.49 24.21 -0.80
CA VAL A 663 39.68 25.42 -1.04
C VAL A 663 39.25 26.06 0.29
N ALA A 664 39.32 25.31 1.39
CA ALA A 664 39.04 25.78 2.75
C ALA A 664 40.03 25.14 3.72
N ASN A 665 40.31 25.83 4.83
CA ASN A 665 41.06 25.27 5.95
C ASN A 665 40.08 24.49 6.86
N ILE A 666 40.56 23.41 7.46
CA ILE A 666 39.73 22.58 8.34
C ILE A 666 39.35 23.31 9.64
N GLU A 667 40.21 24.24 10.07
CA GLU A 667 40.01 25.10 11.26
C GLU A 667 39.44 26.48 10.91
N ASP A 668 38.89 26.67 9.70
CA ASP A 668 38.15 27.90 9.41
C ASP A 668 36.95 27.99 10.37
N ALA A 669 36.87 29.12 11.07
CA ALA A 669 35.79 29.45 12.00
C ALA A 669 35.01 30.67 11.51
N ASP A 670 33.72 30.74 11.87
CA ASP A 670 32.91 31.94 11.64
C ASP A 670 33.18 33.03 12.69
N MET A 671 32.42 34.13 12.63
CA MET A 671 32.60 35.29 13.51
C MET A 671 32.37 34.99 15.00
N THR A 672 31.67 33.89 15.33
CA THR A 672 31.44 33.45 16.72
C THR A 672 32.45 32.39 17.15
N GLY A 673 33.45 32.09 16.31
CA GLY A 673 34.50 31.11 16.60
C GLY A 673 34.06 29.66 16.35
N TRP A 674 32.93 29.44 15.67
CA TRP A 674 32.45 28.09 15.39
C TRP A 674 33.13 27.51 14.15
N THR A 675 33.73 26.34 14.30
CA THR A 675 34.36 25.61 13.20
C THR A 675 33.34 24.73 12.47
N ALA A 676 33.78 24.15 11.35
CA ALA A 676 33.00 23.11 10.66
C ALA A 676 32.67 21.92 11.58
N LEU A 677 33.54 21.60 12.55
CA LEU A 677 33.26 20.54 13.53
C LEU A 677 32.17 20.96 14.51
N SER A 678 32.21 22.20 15.02
CA SER A 678 31.18 22.77 15.91
C SER A 678 29.78 22.69 15.27
N TRP A 679 29.67 23.16 14.02
CA TRP A 679 28.39 23.12 13.28
C TRP A 679 27.91 21.70 12.96
N ALA A 680 28.83 20.80 12.58
CA ALA A 680 28.47 19.39 12.33
C ALA A 680 28.01 18.68 13.60
N ALA A 681 28.60 19.04 14.75
CA ALA A 681 28.29 18.46 16.04
C ALA A 681 26.93 18.94 16.57
N GLU A 682 26.69 20.25 16.55
CA GLU A 682 25.39 20.84 16.88
C GLU A 682 24.29 20.30 15.95
N SER A 683 24.55 20.18 14.65
CA SER A 683 23.54 19.72 13.68
C SER A 683 23.36 18.18 13.63
N GLY A 684 24.06 17.42 14.50
CA GLY A 684 23.90 15.96 14.58
C GLY A 684 24.49 15.17 13.39
N HIS A 685 25.37 15.77 12.60
CA HIS A 685 25.87 15.20 11.35
C HIS A 685 27.11 14.31 11.54
N LEU A 686 26.87 13.05 11.93
CA LEU A 686 27.93 12.06 12.17
C LEU A 686 28.89 11.84 10.99
N ALA A 687 28.38 11.72 9.76
CA ALA A 687 29.22 11.44 8.60
C ALA A 687 30.22 12.57 8.31
N VAL A 688 29.82 13.83 8.52
CA VAL A 688 30.70 15.00 8.43
C VAL A 688 31.71 14.98 9.57
N THR A 689 31.23 14.83 10.81
CA THR A 689 32.05 14.75 12.03
C THR A 689 33.17 13.72 11.87
N ARG A 690 32.85 12.51 11.40
CA ARG A 690 33.83 11.45 11.12
C ARG A 690 34.91 11.90 10.14
N LYS A 691 34.53 12.57 9.06
CA LYS A 691 35.48 13.03 8.03
C LYS A 691 36.39 14.14 8.55
N LEU A 692 35.85 15.11 9.29
CA LEU A 692 36.63 16.19 9.89
C LEU A 692 37.63 15.62 10.90
N CYS A 693 37.20 14.79 11.86
CA CYS A 693 38.11 14.19 12.84
C CYS A 693 39.18 13.29 12.20
N ASN A 694 38.82 12.51 11.18
CA ASN A 694 39.80 11.66 10.48
C ASN A 694 40.79 12.48 9.61
N LYS A 695 40.50 13.76 9.37
CA LYS A 695 41.43 14.71 8.74
C LYS A 695 42.26 15.50 9.73
N GLY A 696 42.12 15.24 11.03
CA GLY A 696 42.94 15.81 12.09
C GLY A 696 42.47 17.17 12.59
N CYS A 697 41.16 17.47 12.53
CA CYS A 697 40.65 18.70 13.14
C CYS A 697 40.82 18.73 14.66
N GLU A 698 40.89 19.93 15.24
CA GLU A 698 40.94 20.13 16.68
C GLU A 698 39.60 19.77 17.35
N ILE A 699 39.59 18.62 18.04
CA ILE A 699 38.37 18.03 18.62
C ILE A 699 37.77 18.90 19.73
N ASN A 700 38.62 19.62 20.47
CA ASN A 700 38.24 20.42 21.64
C ASN A 700 38.32 21.93 21.37
N HIS A 701 38.26 22.36 20.10
CA HIS A 701 38.28 23.78 19.75
C HIS A 701 37.10 24.50 20.42
N GLN A 702 37.38 25.61 21.10
CA GLN A 702 36.36 26.37 21.80
C GLN A 702 35.82 27.51 20.92
N THR A 703 34.50 27.67 20.91
CA THR A 703 33.87 28.87 20.34
C THR A 703 34.25 30.10 21.17
N ASN A 704 33.90 31.30 20.69
CA ASN A 704 34.15 32.53 21.46
C ASN A 704 33.40 32.56 22.81
N GLU A 705 32.35 31.74 22.94
CA GLU A 705 31.58 31.56 24.18
C GLU A 705 32.16 30.45 25.08
N GLY A 706 33.24 29.79 24.66
CA GLY A 706 33.92 28.73 25.41
C GLY A 706 33.39 27.33 25.14
N PHE A 707 32.39 27.16 24.27
CA PHE A 707 31.77 25.85 24.04
C PHE A 707 32.61 24.94 23.17
N THR A 708 32.76 23.68 23.58
CA THR A 708 33.40 22.63 22.76
C THR A 708 32.39 21.97 21.80
N PRO A 709 32.82 21.29 20.71
CA PRO A 709 31.91 20.57 19.83
C PRO A 709 31.08 19.49 20.55
N LEU A 710 31.63 18.89 21.62
CA LEU A 710 30.89 17.94 22.45
C LEU A 710 29.76 18.63 23.22
N GLU A 711 30.01 19.80 23.80
CA GLU A 711 28.99 20.59 24.52
C GLU A 711 27.89 21.07 23.58
N LEU A 712 28.26 21.49 22.36
CA LEU A 712 27.28 21.88 21.34
C LEU A 712 26.39 20.71 20.91
N ALA A 713 26.96 19.51 20.76
CA ALA A 713 26.15 18.30 20.51
C ALA A 713 25.29 17.91 21.73
N TYR A 714 25.75 18.23 22.94
CA TYR A 714 25.02 17.95 24.18
C TYR A 714 23.77 18.81 24.33
N THR A 715 23.90 20.13 24.10
CA THR A 715 22.80 21.10 24.22
C THR A 715 21.87 21.15 23.02
N SER A 716 22.26 20.55 21.89
CA SER A 716 21.47 20.51 20.67
C SER A 716 20.26 19.56 20.77
N GLU A 717 19.19 19.88 20.03
CA GLU A 717 18.01 19.03 19.82
C GLU A 717 18.07 18.22 18.51
N ALA A 718 19.18 18.30 17.76
CA ALA A 718 19.30 17.65 16.46
C ALA A 718 19.23 16.11 16.54
N GLU A 719 18.62 15.51 15.53
CA GLU A 719 18.66 14.06 15.34
C GLU A 719 20.10 13.60 15.09
N GLY A 720 20.49 12.45 15.67
CA GLY A 720 21.84 11.91 15.51
C GLY A 720 22.91 12.53 16.41
N ARG A 721 22.57 13.52 17.25
CA ARG A 721 23.51 14.13 18.22
C ARG A 721 24.20 13.11 19.12
N LEU A 722 23.49 12.07 19.58
CA LEU A 722 24.06 11.03 20.44
C LEU A 722 25.14 10.21 19.73
N ASP A 723 25.01 9.99 18.42
CA ASP A 723 26.03 9.28 17.63
C ASP A 723 27.26 10.16 17.40
N VAL A 724 27.05 11.47 17.17
CA VAL A 724 28.14 12.46 17.12
C VAL A 724 28.88 12.46 18.46
N MET A 725 28.17 12.59 19.58
CA MET A 725 28.76 12.58 20.91
C MET A 725 29.54 11.29 21.18
N SER A 726 28.96 10.12 20.85
CA SER A 726 29.65 8.83 20.96
C SER A 726 30.97 8.84 20.20
N TYR A 727 30.97 9.36 18.97
CA TYR A 727 32.15 9.42 18.14
C TYR A 727 33.18 10.43 18.63
N LEU A 728 32.76 11.60 19.11
CA LEU A 728 33.65 12.62 19.69
C LEU A 728 34.33 12.10 20.96
N ILE A 729 33.56 11.46 21.86
CA ILE A 729 34.10 10.82 23.08
C ILE A 729 35.10 9.72 22.71
N MET A 730 34.76 8.86 21.73
CA MET A 730 35.69 7.83 21.22
C MET A 730 36.99 8.43 20.67
N LYS A 731 36.94 9.65 20.12
CA LYS A 731 38.11 10.37 19.60
C LYS A 731 38.86 11.18 20.67
N GLY A 732 38.41 11.14 21.93
CA GLY A 732 39.09 11.79 23.05
C GLY A 732 38.61 13.21 23.35
N ALA A 733 37.36 13.56 22.99
CA ALA A 733 36.76 14.82 23.41
C ALA A 733 36.71 14.93 24.95
N ASP A 734 36.99 16.12 25.48
CA ASP A 734 36.88 16.38 26.92
C ASP A 734 35.41 16.31 27.33
N ARG A 735 35.12 15.58 28.42
CA ARG A 735 33.78 15.32 28.93
C ARG A 735 33.45 16.10 30.20
N ARG A 736 34.39 16.89 30.74
CA ARG A 736 34.28 17.54 32.07
C ARG A 736 33.07 18.45 32.21
N SER A 737 32.60 19.00 31.11
CA SER A 737 31.51 19.98 31.01
C SER A 737 30.14 19.36 30.75
N VAL A 738 30.04 18.02 30.60
CA VAL A 738 28.79 17.32 30.28
C VAL A 738 28.33 16.48 31.47
N ASP A 739 27.03 16.51 31.78
CA ASP A 739 26.44 15.63 32.77
C ASP A 739 26.33 14.20 32.21
N ILE A 740 27.24 13.33 32.68
CA ILE A 740 27.31 11.93 32.26
C ILE A 740 26.05 11.16 32.67
N SER A 741 25.41 11.52 33.78
CA SER A 741 24.20 10.85 34.28
C SER A 741 23.02 11.13 33.38
N GLU A 742 22.80 12.40 33.02
CA GLU A 742 21.76 12.82 32.07
C GLU A 742 22.01 12.19 30.69
N LEU A 743 23.26 12.21 30.22
CA LEU A 743 23.64 11.63 28.94
C LEU A 743 23.42 10.11 28.91
N LEU A 744 23.71 9.40 30.00
CA LEU A 744 23.49 7.96 30.11
C LEU A 744 21.99 7.61 30.08
N LEU A 745 21.14 8.39 30.78
CA LEU A 745 19.68 8.25 30.74
C LEU A 745 19.15 8.46 29.32
N SER A 746 19.56 9.54 28.66
CA SER A 746 19.12 9.87 27.29
C SER A 746 19.59 8.82 26.28
N ALA A 747 20.84 8.35 26.38
CA ALA A 747 21.37 7.30 25.54
C ALA A 747 20.63 5.97 25.72
N ALA A 748 20.25 5.63 26.95
CA ALA A 748 19.52 4.42 27.25
C ALA A 748 18.07 4.48 26.75
N GLU A 749 17.40 5.62 26.89
CA GLU A 749 16.04 5.86 26.38
C GLU A 749 15.99 5.80 24.84
N LYS A 750 17.00 6.35 24.15
CA LYS A 750 17.10 6.33 22.68
C LYS A 750 17.75 5.07 22.11
N GLY A 751 18.25 4.16 22.94
CA GLY A 751 18.84 2.90 22.50
C GLY A 751 20.25 3.01 21.92
N ASN A 752 20.99 4.09 22.22
CA ASN A 752 22.33 4.32 21.69
C ASN A 752 23.40 3.46 22.38
N SER A 753 23.47 2.18 21.99
CA SER A 753 24.43 1.21 22.54
C SER A 753 25.89 1.60 22.38
N SER A 754 26.26 2.34 21.33
CA SER A 754 27.64 2.81 21.10
C SER A 754 28.05 3.85 22.14
N LEU A 755 27.17 4.82 22.42
CA LEU A 755 27.40 5.82 23.45
C LEU A 755 27.44 5.18 24.84
N ILE A 756 26.50 4.28 25.16
CA ILE A 756 26.51 3.53 26.42
C ILE A 756 27.82 2.74 26.58
N ALA A 757 28.29 2.05 25.53
CA ALA A 757 29.53 1.30 25.58
C ALA A 757 30.75 2.19 25.85
N GLU A 758 30.86 3.35 25.18
CA GLU A 758 31.98 4.27 25.37
C GLU A 758 31.93 5.01 26.71
N LEU A 759 30.74 5.41 27.19
CA LEU A 759 30.58 5.99 28.53
C LEU A 759 30.97 5.00 29.63
N THR A 760 30.67 3.70 29.45
CA THR A 760 30.91 2.65 30.45
C THR A 760 32.27 1.93 30.32
N LYS A 761 33.09 2.29 29.32
CA LYS A 761 34.37 1.62 28.99
C LYS A 761 35.46 1.80 30.05
N ASN A 762 35.54 3.00 30.65
CA ASN A 762 36.59 3.38 31.60
C ASN A 762 36.07 3.61 33.04
N ILE A 763 34.86 3.14 33.35
CA ILE A 763 34.32 3.20 34.72
C ILE A 763 34.93 2.04 35.50
N LEU A 764 35.92 2.35 36.35
CA LEU A 764 36.67 1.38 37.15
C LEU A 764 36.11 1.19 38.57
N ASN A 765 35.33 2.13 39.12
CA ASN A 765 34.74 1.98 40.47
C ASN A 765 33.30 2.55 40.57
N GLU A 766 32.43 1.67 41.07
CA GLU A 766 31.24 1.83 41.93
C GLU A 766 29.99 2.60 41.43
N ASP A 767 28.98 1.81 41.03
CA ASP A 767 27.53 1.87 41.26
C ASP A 767 26.71 3.18 41.08
N GLU A 768 27.25 4.38 41.31
CA GLU A 768 26.42 5.61 41.33
C GLU A 768 25.99 6.10 39.94
N SER A 769 26.81 5.93 38.89
CA SER A 769 26.45 6.46 37.56
C SER A 769 25.48 5.55 36.79
N LEU A 770 25.51 4.23 36.98
CA LEU A 770 24.61 3.30 36.31
C LEU A 770 23.19 3.34 36.89
N GLU A 771 23.08 3.79 38.14
CA GLU A 771 21.83 3.88 38.89
C GLU A 771 21.29 5.31 38.95
N CYS A 772 21.76 6.20 38.05
CA CYS A 772 21.20 7.54 37.90
C CYS A 772 19.70 7.46 37.57
N ARG A 773 18.91 8.46 37.98
CA ARG A 773 17.45 8.42 37.87
C ARG A 773 16.91 9.64 37.14
N ASN A 774 15.98 9.41 36.21
CA ASN A 774 15.22 10.50 35.59
C ASN A 774 14.14 11.05 36.56
N ARG A 775 13.33 12.00 36.10
CA ARG A 775 12.22 12.60 36.89
C ARG A 775 11.16 11.59 37.35
N GLU A 776 11.02 10.47 36.64
CA GLU A 776 10.11 9.38 36.98
C GLU A 776 10.75 8.35 37.93
N GLY A 777 11.99 8.59 38.36
CA GLY A 777 12.76 7.67 39.19
C GLY A 777 13.35 6.49 38.41
N ARG A 778 13.30 6.48 37.08
CA ARG A 778 13.75 5.34 36.25
C ARG A 778 15.25 5.39 35.99
N THR A 779 15.90 4.24 36.12
CA THR A 779 17.32 4.02 35.80
C THR A 779 17.55 3.84 34.30
N PRO A 780 18.79 3.98 33.79
CA PRO A 780 19.13 3.63 32.40
C PRO A 780 18.65 2.24 32.00
N LEU A 781 18.77 1.25 32.90
CA LEU A 781 18.29 -0.11 32.64
C LEU A 781 16.76 -0.13 32.51
N ALA A 782 16.04 0.57 33.39
CA ALA A 782 14.59 0.70 33.32
C ALA A 782 14.11 1.39 32.03
N LEU A 783 14.80 2.44 31.58
CA LEU A 783 14.48 3.15 30.34
C LEU A 783 14.75 2.30 29.10
N ALA A 784 15.89 1.61 29.06
CA ALA A 784 16.21 0.70 27.97
C ALA A 784 15.24 -0.49 27.92
N ALA A 785 14.81 -0.99 29.09
CA ALA A 785 13.88 -2.09 29.19
C ALA A 785 12.45 -1.71 28.78
N CYS A 786 11.98 -0.52 29.19
CA CYS A 786 10.69 0.03 28.79
C CYS A 786 10.59 0.21 27.25
N ASN A 787 11.70 0.57 26.59
CA ASN A 787 11.74 0.82 25.15
C ASN A 787 12.25 -0.38 24.30
N ASP A 788 12.41 -1.57 24.90
CA ASP A 788 12.88 -2.81 24.25
C ASP A 788 14.29 -2.70 23.57
N HIS A 789 15.19 -1.88 24.13
CA HIS A 789 16.54 -1.67 23.61
C HIS A 789 17.51 -2.80 24.03
N VAL A 790 17.35 -3.97 23.42
CA VAL A 790 18.10 -5.21 23.71
C VAL A 790 19.62 -5.01 23.85
N SER A 791 20.26 -4.29 22.92
CA SER A 791 21.72 -4.10 22.93
C SER A 791 22.17 -3.29 24.14
N VAL A 792 21.42 -2.25 24.52
CA VAL A 792 21.70 -1.43 25.71
C VAL A 792 21.50 -2.26 26.97
N VAL A 793 20.38 -2.98 27.07
CA VAL A 793 20.08 -3.88 28.20
C VAL A 793 21.22 -4.89 28.40
N LYS A 794 21.70 -5.53 27.33
CA LYS A 794 22.83 -6.48 27.41
C LYS A 794 24.12 -5.83 27.93
N ILE A 795 24.42 -4.60 27.51
CA ILE A 795 25.62 -3.87 27.98
C ILE A 795 25.49 -3.52 29.46
N LEU A 796 24.34 -2.98 29.88
CA LEU A 796 24.08 -2.59 31.27
C LEU A 796 24.07 -3.81 32.21
N LEU A 797 23.47 -4.94 31.81
CA LEU A 797 23.51 -6.18 32.59
C LEU A 797 24.92 -6.74 32.73
N ARG A 798 25.74 -6.70 31.67
CA ARG A 798 27.17 -7.08 31.76
C ARG A 798 27.96 -6.20 32.71
N LYS A 799 27.53 -4.95 32.89
CA LYS A 799 28.08 -3.99 33.84
C LYS A 799 27.41 -4.07 35.23
N LYS A 800 26.58 -5.11 35.47
CA LYS A 800 25.89 -5.39 36.73
C LYS A 800 24.92 -4.30 37.21
N ALA A 801 24.26 -3.60 36.29
CA ALA A 801 23.18 -2.68 36.64
C ALA A 801 22.05 -3.39 37.41
N ASN A 802 21.46 -2.71 38.40
CA ASN A 802 20.47 -3.28 39.31
C ASN A 802 19.15 -3.59 38.59
N THR A 803 18.81 -4.88 38.50
CA THR A 803 17.59 -5.37 37.85
C THR A 803 16.32 -5.13 38.66
N GLU A 804 16.45 -4.85 39.96
CA GLU A 804 15.34 -4.66 40.91
C GLU A 804 15.13 -3.18 41.28
N ALA A 805 15.78 -2.25 40.58
CA ALA A 805 15.65 -0.81 40.86
C ALA A 805 14.22 -0.32 40.60
N GLU A 806 13.48 0.01 41.66
CA GLU A 806 12.10 0.50 41.56
C GLU A 806 12.04 1.98 41.14
N ASP A 807 11.16 2.33 40.21
CA ASP A 807 10.82 3.72 39.85
C ASP A 807 9.86 4.38 40.86
N ASN A 808 9.43 5.62 40.62
CA ASN A 808 8.53 6.34 41.54
C ASN A 808 7.15 5.66 41.69
N GLU A 809 6.76 4.80 40.76
CA GLU A 809 5.54 3.98 40.82
C GLU A 809 5.78 2.59 41.42
N LYS A 810 6.98 2.36 41.99
CA LYS A 810 7.43 1.08 42.55
C LYS A 810 7.53 -0.04 41.50
N LYS A 811 7.81 0.32 40.23
CA LYS A 811 7.96 -0.62 39.12
C LYS A 811 9.43 -0.89 38.81
N THR A 812 9.78 -2.15 38.65
CA THR A 812 11.12 -2.61 38.23
C THR A 812 11.31 -2.49 36.71
N PRO A 813 12.56 -2.53 36.19
CA PRO A 813 12.84 -2.62 34.75
C PRO A 813 12.05 -3.72 34.03
N LEU A 814 11.93 -4.91 34.64
CA LEU A 814 11.16 -6.03 34.06
C LEU A 814 9.66 -5.70 33.99
N GLN A 815 9.09 -5.15 35.07
CA GLN A 815 7.70 -4.72 35.06
C GLN A 815 7.43 -3.65 34.03
N LEU A 816 8.35 -2.69 33.84
CA LEU A 816 8.24 -1.65 32.82
C LEU A 816 8.30 -2.24 31.41
N ALA A 817 9.18 -3.21 31.14
CA ALA A 817 9.23 -3.93 29.86
C ALA A 817 7.92 -4.68 29.56
N VAL A 818 7.34 -5.35 30.57
CA VAL A 818 6.04 -6.04 30.45
C VAL A 818 4.88 -5.05 30.29
N ASN A 819 4.94 -3.90 30.95
CA ASN A 819 3.94 -2.84 30.82
C ASN A 819 3.95 -2.20 29.42
N ALA A 820 5.12 -2.10 28.81
CA ALA A 820 5.32 -1.47 27.51
C ALA A 820 5.04 -2.41 26.33
N ALA A 821 5.04 -3.73 26.54
CA ALA A 821 4.67 -4.71 25.52
C ALA A 821 3.28 -4.39 24.94
N ARG A 822 3.17 -4.37 23.60
CA ARG A 822 1.92 -4.07 22.88
C ARG A 822 1.46 -5.33 22.13
N GLY A 823 0.28 -5.85 22.49
CA GLY A 823 -0.31 -7.03 21.83
C GLY A 823 0.12 -8.35 22.47
N ASN A 824 0.13 -9.44 21.70
CA ASN A 824 0.47 -10.79 22.17
C ASN A 824 1.95 -11.18 21.94
N ASP A 825 2.76 -10.28 21.38
CA ASP A 825 4.18 -10.53 21.11
C ASP A 825 5.03 -10.33 22.37
N ILE A 826 5.92 -11.28 22.66
CA ILE A 826 6.86 -11.17 23.77
C ILE A 826 8.01 -10.23 23.38
N ASN A 827 8.22 -9.16 24.16
CA ASN A 827 9.34 -8.26 23.93
C ASN A 827 10.67 -9.01 24.11
N SER A 828 11.66 -8.74 23.25
CA SER A 828 12.95 -9.43 23.28
C SER A 828 13.71 -9.16 24.58
N VAL A 829 13.53 -7.99 25.18
CA VAL A 829 14.07 -7.68 26.51
C VAL A 829 13.41 -8.53 27.61
N VAL A 830 12.12 -8.84 27.53
CA VAL A 830 11.44 -9.72 28.50
C VAL A 830 12.02 -11.13 28.43
N GLU A 831 12.33 -11.65 27.24
CA GLU A 831 13.01 -12.95 27.10
C GLU A 831 14.40 -12.97 27.75
N ILE A 832 15.13 -11.87 27.66
CA ILE A 832 16.45 -11.71 28.28
C ILE A 832 16.31 -11.75 29.80
N PHE A 833 15.41 -10.93 30.37
CA PHE A 833 15.12 -10.95 31.81
C PHE A 833 14.62 -12.31 32.32
N LEU A 834 13.94 -13.09 31.48
CA LEU A 834 13.44 -14.43 31.81
C LEU A 834 14.44 -15.57 31.50
N GLY A 835 15.61 -15.27 30.92
CA GLY A 835 16.70 -16.24 30.69
C GLY A 835 16.46 -17.25 29.56
N ILE A 836 15.60 -16.94 28.58
CA ILE A 836 15.14 -17.91 27.56
C ILE A 836 16.19 -18.14 26.45
N GLN A 837 17.04 -17.15 26.14
CA GLN A 837 18.04 -17.23 25.07
C GLN A 837 19.44 -17.74 25.51
N GLY A 838 19.51 -18.66 26.49
CA GLY A 838 20.79 -19.20 26.97
C GLY A 838 21.68 -18.18 27.70
N GLN A 839 21.10 -17.06 28.14
CA GLN A 839 21.79 -15.98 28.86
C GLN A 839 21.61 -16.05 30.38
N GLU A 840 21.42 -17.26 30.93
CA GLU A 840 21.19 -17.50 32.37
C GLU A 840 22.34 -17.00 33.26
N HIS A 841 23.52 -16.76 32.69
CA HIS A 841 24.69 -16.21 33.39
C HIS A 841 24.64 -14.70 33.61
N LEU A 842 23.73 -13.97 32.92
CA LEU A 842 23.65 -12.50 33.00
C LEU A 842 22.67 -11.99 34.07
N ILE A 843 21.78 -12.85 34.58
CA ILE A 843 20.68 -12.44 35.47
C ILE A 843 20.46 -13.53 36.53
N GLU A 844 20.36 -13.14 37.80
CA GLU A 844 19.97 -14.06 38.87
C GLU A 844 18.51 -14.51 38.69
N ARG A 845 18.18 -15.75 39.09
CA ARG A 845 16.79 -16.26 38.98
C ARG A 845 15.82 -15.31 39.72
N LEU A 846 14.69 -14.97 39.08
CA LEU A 846 13.70 -14.02 39.61
C LEU A 846 13.38 -14.25 41.10
N SER A 847 13.35 -13.14 41.86
CA SER A 847 12.89 -13.15 43.24
C SER A 847 11.39 -13.49 43.32
N VAL A 848 10.95 -14.10 44.41
CA VAL A 848 9.53 -14.47 44.63
C VAL A 848 8.59 -13.24 44.59
N PRO A 849 8.93 -12.10 45.23
CA PRO A 849 8.14 -10.88 45.12
C PRO A 849 8.02 -10.37 43.68
N GLU A 850 9.10 -10.46 42.91
CA GLU A 850 9.16 -9.96 41.53
C GLU A 850 8.38 -10.83 40.55
N ALA A 851 8.49 -12.17 40.68
CA ALA A 851 7.66 -13.09 39.91
C ALA A 851 6.16 -12.87 40.17
N SER A 852 5.78 -12.58 41.42
CA SER A 852 4.40 -12.28 41.82
C SER A 852 3.87 -10.99 41.20
N LYS A 853 4.71 -9.95 41.20
CA LYS A 853 4.45 -8.64 40.61
C LYS A 853 4.29 -8.72 39.08
N VAL A 854 5.22 -9.38 38.39
CA VAL A 854 5.20 -9.58 36.93
C VAL A 854 3.99 -10.40 36.50
N LEU A 855 3.67 -11.48 37.22
CA LEU A 855 2.49 -12.29 36.95
C LEU A 855 1.19 -11.48 37.10
N ARG A 856 1.08 -10.64 38.13
CA ARG A 856 -0.08 -9.74 38.30
C ARG A 856 -0.24 -8.79 37.12
N THR A 857 0.85 -8.16 36.68
CA THR A 857 0.83 -7.23 35.55
C THR A 857 0.49 -7.93 34.22
N ALA A 858 1.09 -9.10 33.97
CA ALA A 858 0.80 -9.91 32.78
C ALA A 858 -0.67 -10.35 32.74
N LEU A 859 -1.23 -10.73 33.89
CA LEU A 859 -2.64 -11.04 34.02
C LEU A 859 -3.47 -9.78 33.75
N GLN A 860 -3.29 -8.66 34.45
CA GLN A 860 -4.09 -7.44 34.21
C GLN A 860 -4.17 -7.01 32.72
N ARG A 861 -3.12 -7.29 31.92
CA ARG A 861 -3.08 -7.02 30.48
C ARG A 861 -3.54 -8.17 29.57
N LYS A 862 -3.90 -9.34 30.09
CA LYS A 862 -4.29 -10.56 29.37
C LYS A 862 -3.16 -11.22 28.56
N TYR A 863 -1.92 -11.16 29.05
CA TYR A 863 -0.73 -11.67 28.34
C TYR A 863 -0.36 -13.09 28.78
N ALA A 864 -1.04 -14.08 28.17
CA ALA A 864 -0.87 -15.49 28.48
C ALA A 864 0.57 -16.03 28.32
N PRO A 865 1.36 -15.64 27.28
CA PRO A 865 2.74 -16.13 27.13
C PRO A 865 3.67 -15.69 28.28
N ILE A 866 3.58 -14.42 28.69
CA ILE A 866 4.40 -13.87 29.78
C ILE A 866 3.95 -14.47 31.14
N ALA A 867 2.64 -14.61 31.35
CA ALA A 867 2.10 -15.25 32.55
C ALA A 867 2.56 -16.71 32.68
N LYS A 868 2.56 -17.47 31.57
CA LYS A 868 3.10 -18.84 31.52
C LYS A 868 4.58 -18.88 31.91
N LEU A 869 5.40 -18.03 31.31
CA LEU A 869 6.85 -18.04 31.53
C LEU A 869 7.22 -17.60 32.96
N ALA A 870 6.54 -16.60 33.50
CA ALA A 870 6.71 -16.17 34.90
C ALA A 870 6.36 -17.32 35.88
N LEU A 871 5.29 -18.07 35.59
CA LEU A 871 4.88 -19.23 36.39
C LEU A 871 5.87 -20.40 36.29
N GLU A 872 6.47 -20.64 35.12
CA GLU A 872 7.44 -21.72 34.89
C GLU A 872 8.78 -21.47 35.60
N ARG A 873 9.24 -20.22 35.66
CA ARG A 873 10.58 -19.85 36.18
C ARG A 873 10.62 -19.43 37.67
N SER A 874 9.48 -19.20 38.34
CA SER A 874 9.45 -18.86 39.78
C SER A 874 9.88 -20.02 40.70
N ARG A 875 10.64 -19.71 41.77
CA ARG A 875 11.18 -20.67 42.77
C ARG A 875 10.19 -21.09 43.87
N ALA A 876 9.14 -20.32 44.20
CA ALA A 876 8.26 -20.59 45.35
C ALA A 876 6.85 -19.98 45.20
N ASP A 877 5.95 -20.37 46.12
CA ASP A 877 4.56 -19.95 46.28
C ASP A 877 4.32 -18.48 45.93
N VAL A 878 3.52 -18.21 44.89
CA VAL A 878 3.05 -16.85 44.61
C VAL A 878 1.90 -16.56 45.58
N HIS A 879 2.21 -16.04 46.76
CA HIS A 879 1.19 -15.70 47.77
C HIS A 879 0.44 -14.42 47.35
N TYR A 880 -0.90 -14.50 47.31
CA TYR A 880 -1.76 -13.37 46.96
C TYR A 880 -2.45 -12.81 48.21
N PRO A 881 -2.41 -11.48 48.43
CA PRO A 881 -3.15 -10.87 49.53
C PRO A 881 -4.66 -10.99 49.32
N GLU A 882 -5.40 -11.24 50.40
CA GLU A 882 -6.84 -11.43 50.41
C GLU A 882 -7.60 -10.22 49.80
N GLY A 883 -8.54 -10.49 48.89
CA GLY A 883 -9.47 -9.48 48.35
C GLY A 883 -9.31 -9.11 46.87
N ILE A 884 -8.25 -9.54 46.18
CA ILE A 884 -8.04 -9.35 44.73
C ILE A 884 -8.32 -10.67 44.01
N SER A 885 -8.99 -10.65 42.85
CA SER A 885 -9.27 -11.85 42.06
C SER A 885 -8.00 -12.66 41.80
N THR A 886 -8.04 -13.95 42.12
CA THR A 886 -6.87 -14.83 42.04
C THR A 886 -6.45 -15.06 40.58
N PRO A 887 -5.19 -15.41 40.28
CA PRO A 887 -4.78 -15.83 38.93
C PRO A 887 -5.64 -16.92 38.33
N PHE A 888 -6.17 -17.77 39.22
CA PHE A 888 -7.08 -18.85 38.89
C PHE A 888 -8.43 -18.31 38.40
N GLU A 889 -9.00 -17.30 39.07
CA GLU A 889 -10.21 -16.61 38.62
C GLU A 889 -10.01 -15.89 37.28
N TYR A 890 -8.87 -15.20 37.10
CA TYR A 890 -8.56 -14.51 35.83
C TYR A 890 -8.35 -15.47 34.64
N ALA A 891 -7.64 -16.59 34.86
CA ALA A 891 -7.46 -17.62 33.84
C ALA A 891 -8.81 -18.24 33.41
N ILE A 892 -9.72 -18.42 34.37
CA ILE A 892 -11.08 -18.91 34.11
C ILE A 892 -11.93 -17.85 33.41
N GLU A 893 -11.84 -16.57 33.80
CA GLU A 893 -12.54 -15.44 33.19
C GLU A 893 -12.17 -15.22 31.72
N TRP A 894 -10.94 -15.53 31.30
CA TRP A 894 -10.49 -15.35 29.92
C TRP A 894 -10.50 -16.64 29.08
N GLY A 895 -10.63 -17.81 29.72
CA GLY A 895 -10.66 -19.10 29.03
C GLY A 895 -9.28 -19.63 28.64
N GLU A 896 -8.21 -19.16 29.30
CA GLU A 896 -6.82 -19.52 28.99
C GLU A 896 -6.44 -20.88 29.59
N THR A 897 -6.71 -21.95 28.83
CA THR A 897 -6.52 -23.34 29.26
C THR A 897 -5.07 -23.69 29.61
N THR A 898 -4.09 -23.05 28.98
CA THR A 898 -2.65 -23.34 29.15
C THR A 898 -2.10 -22.82 30.49
N VAL A 899 -2.48 -21.59 30.87
CA VAL A 899 -2.16 -21.01 32.18
C VAL A 899 -2.85 -21.82 33.28
N LEU A 900 -4.10 -22.23 33.04
CA LEU A 900 -4.85 -23.09 33.96
C LEU A 900 -4.20 -24.47 34.14
N ASP A 901 -3.72 -25.11 33.07
CA ASP A 901 -3.03 -26.40 33.14
C ASP A 901 -1.75 -26.33 33.99
N ILE A 902 -0.99 -25.22 33.90
CA ILE A 902 0.22 -25.00 34.73
C ILE A 902 -0.15 -24.76 36.19
N LEU A 903 -1.20 -23.96 36.45
CA LEU A 903 -1.71 -23.72 37.81
C LEU A 903 -2.25 -25.01 38.45
N ILE A 904 -2.94 -25.87 37.68
CA ILE A 904 -3.43 -27.19 38.14
C ILE A 904 -2.27 -28.14 38.46
N ARG A 905 -1.21 -28.16 37.65
CA ARG A 905 0.00 -28.96 37.93
C ARG A 905 0.72 -28.50 39.19
N LYS A 906 0.63 -27.21 39.52
CA LYS A 906 1.19 -26.59 40.73
C LYS A 906 0.13 -26.43 41.85
N ALA A 907 -1.00 -27.14 41.79
CA ALA A 907 -2.18 -26.93 42.64
C ALA A 907 -1.99 -27.17 44.14
N SER A 908 -0.86 -27.71 44.61
CA SER A 908 -0.55 -27.76 46.05
C SER A 908 -0.26 -26.38 46.66
N MET A 909 -0.31 -25.30 45.86
CA MET A 909 0.24 -23.97 46.17
C MET A 909 -0.73 -22.79 45.89
N VAL A 910 -2.02 -23.05 45.62
CA VAL A 910 -3.04 -22.00 45.35
C VAL A 910 -4.01 -21.92 46.54
N PRO A 911 -4.29 -20.74 47.13
CA PRO A 911 -5.28 -20.60 48.21
C PRO A 911 -6.66 -21.08 47.74
N GLU A 912 -7.43 -21.72 48.64
CA GLU A 912 -8.73 -22.32 48.30
C GLU A 912 -9.60 -21.34 47.48
N PRO A 913 -9.91 -21.65 46.21
CA PRO A 913 -10.67 -20.76 45.37
C PRO A 913 -12.07 -20.56 45.95
N ASN A 914 -12.61 -19.33 45.91
CA ASN A 914 -13.99 -19.09 46.31
C ASN A 914 -14.94 -19.80 45.34
N ILE A 915 -15.35 -21.01 45.74
CA ILE A 915 -16.09 -21.97 44.91
C ILE A 915 -17.34 -21.34 44.31
N ASN A 916 -18.05 -20.50 45.08
CA ASN A 916 -19.28 -19.85 44.63
C ASN A 916 -19.00 -18.79 43.55
N ARG A 917 -17.89 -18.04 43.66
CA ARG A 917 -17.50 -17.02 42.68
C ARG A 917 -17.02 -17.65 41.38
N VAL A 918 -16.18 -18.68 41.47
CA VAL A 918 -15.70 -19.46 40.31
C VAL A 918 -16.86 -20.17 39.60
N MET A 919 -17.79 -20.76 40.34
CA MET A 919 -19.01 -21.37 39.79
C MET A 919 -19.88 -20.33 39.08
N ASN A 920 -20.13 -19.16 39.68
CA ASN A 920 -20.91 -18.11 39.02
C ASN A 920 -20.23 -17.59 37.74
N LEU A 921 -18.90 -17.44 37.74
CA LEU A 921 -18.14 -17.00 36.56
C LEU A 921 -18.23 -18.01 35.40
N ILE A 922 -18.16 -19.30 35.70
CA ILE A 922 -18.27 -20.38 34.71
C ILE A 922 -19.71 -20.54 34.21
N LEU A 923 -20.70 -20.43 35.10
CA LEU A 923 -22.12 -20.59 34.78
C LEU A 923 -22.73 -19.36 34.06
N ASN A 924 -22.07 -18.21 34.09
CA ASN A 924 -22.56 -17.00 33.40
C ASN A 924 -22.00 -16.81 31.98
N ILE A 925 -21.02 -17.62 31.56
CA ILE A 925 -20.34 -17.46 30.25
C ILE A 925 -20.56 -18.71 29.40
N GLU A 926 -21.30 -18.57 28.29
CA GLU A 926 -21.60 -19.68 27.37
C GLU A 926 -20.33 -20.33 26.79
N GLY A 927 -20.33 -21.66 26.65
CA GLY A 927 -19.26 -22.41 25.99
C GLY A 927 -18.08 -22.87 26.87
N ARG A 928 -18.12 -22.65 28.20
CA ARG A 928 -17.03 -23.02 29.13
C ARG A 928 -17.21 -24.35 29.87
N GLY A 929 -18.15 -25.20 29.43
CA GLY A 929 -18.45 -26.49 30.07
C GLY A 929 -17.27 -27.48 30.10
N ASP A 930 -16.39 -27.44 29.09
CA ASP A 930 -15.20 -28.31 29.04
C ASP A 930 -14.12 -27.93 30.07
N LEU A 931 -14.01 -26.64 30.41
CA LEU A 931 -13.14 -26.17 31.49
C LEU A 931 -13.63 -26.65 32.85
N LEU A 932 -14.94 -26.60 33.09
CA LEU A 932 -15.57 -27.10 34.31
C LEU A 932 -15.36 -28.61 34.45
N LEU A 933 -15.52 -29.37 33.36
CA LEU A 933 -15.27 -30.81 33.33
C LEU A 933 -13.80 -31.14 33.67
N LYS A 934 -12.83 -30.40 33.11
CA LYS A 934 -11.40 -30.55 33.44
C LYS A 934 -11.11 -30.30 34.90
N LEU A 935 -11.69 -29.25 35.49
CA LEU A 935 -11.49 -28.89 36.90
C LEU A 935 -12.09 -29.95 37.86
N ILE A 936 -13.25 -30.51 37.52
CA ILE A 936 -13.89 -31.61 38.28
C ILE A 936 -13.04 -32.89 38.19
N LYS A 937 -12.54 -33.24 37.00
CA LYS A 937 -11.66 -34.40 36.79
C LYS A 937 -10.35 -34.29 37.56
N ALA A 938 -9.76 -33.08 37.60
CA ALA A 938 -8.54 -32.80 38.34
C ALA A 938 -8.72 -32.77 39.87
N LYS A 939 -9.96 -32.95 40.39
CA LYS A 939 -10.32 -32.88 41.82
C LYS A 939 -10.05 -31.54 42.51
N VAL A 940 -9.88 -30.45 41.75
CA VAL A 940 -9.55 -29.11 42.28
C VAL A 940 -10.80 -28.38 42.82
N LEU A 941 -12.01 -28.76 42.35
CA LEU A 941 -13.30 -28.21 42.80
C LEU A 941 -14.22 -29.33 43.35
N PRO A 942 -14.33 -29.50 44.69
CA PRO A 942 -15.28 -30.44 45.27
C PRO A 942 -16.71 -29.87 45.22
N ILE A 943 -17.54 -30.35 44.29
CA ILE A 943 -18.93 -29.92 44.15
C ILE A 943 -19.77 -30.51 45.30
N LYS A 944 -20.30 -29.65 46.18
CA LYS A 944 -21.22 -30.03 47.26
C LYS A 944 -22.59 -30.44 46.71
N LYS A 945 -23.32 -31.28 47.47
CA LYS A 945 -24.57 -31.95 47.04
C LYS A 945 -25.67 -30.96 46.60
N ASP A 946 -25.75 -29.81 47.26
CA ASP A 946 -26.65 -28.69 46.98
C ASP A 946 -26.30 -27.92 45.69
N GLN A 947 -25.02 -27.90 45.29
CA GLN A 947 -24.55 -27.20 44.10
C GLN A 947 -24.62 -28.06 42.82
N LYS A 948 -24.69 -29.40 42.95
CA LYS A 948 -24.79 -30.33 41.81
C LYS A 948 -26.01 -30.08 40.94
N LYS A 949 -27.16 -29.74 41.55
CA LYS A 949 -28.42 -29.45 40.85
C LYS A 949 -28.26 -28.28 39.87
N ARG A 950 -27.65 -27.16 40.32
CA ARG A 950 -27.44 -25.96 39.49
C ARG A 950 -26.49 -26.21 38.32
N VAL A 951 -25.44 -27.02 38.53
CA VAL A 951 -24.49 -27.41 37.47
C VAL A 951 -25.17 -28.29 36.42
N LEU A 952 -26.02 -29.23 36.86
CA LEU A 952 -26.77 -30.11 35.97
C LEU A 952 -27.80 -29.33 35.14
N GLU A 953 -28.54 -28.41 35.76
CA GLU A 953 -29.48 -27.53 35.07
C GLU A 953 -28.78 -26.65 34.02
N TYR A 954 -27.61 -26.09 34.33
CA TYR A 954 -26.80 -25.34 33.36
C TYR A 954 -26.28 -26.22 32.21
N ALA A 955 -25.81 -27.44 32.50
CA ALA A 955 -25.30 -28.37 31.50
C ALA A 955 -26.39 -28.82 30.51
N VAL A 956 -27.63 -29.02 31.01
CA VAL A 956 -28.80 -29.37 30.20
C VAL A 956 -29.32 -28.16 29.41
N LYS A 957 -29.27 -26.96 29.98
CA LYS A 957 -29.75 -25.73 29.33
C LYS A 957 -28.81 -25.21 28.22
N ASN A 958 -27.49 -25.29 28.43
CA ASN A 958 -26.49 -24.61 27.59
C ASN A 958 -25.56 -25.56 26.77
N GLY A 959 -25.79 -26.88 26.82
CA GLY A 959 -25.25 -27.81 25.82
C GLY A 959 -23.96 -28.63 26.10
N PRO A 960 -23.20 -28.52 27.21
CA PRO A 960 -22.07 -29.44 27.45
C PRO A 960 -22.55 -30.82 27.94
N LEU A 961 -23.10 -31.63 27.01
CA LEU A 961 -23.70 -32.95 27.28
C LEU A 961 -22.76 -33.94 27.99
N LYS A 962 -21.44 -33.87 27.76
CA LYS A 962 -20.44 -34.70 28.46
C LYS A 962 -20.34 -34.42 29.96
N LEU A 963 -20.57 -33.17 30.37
CA LEU A 963 -20.59 -32.77 31.78
C LEU A 963 -21.83 -33.34 32.48
N ALA A 964 -22.98 -33.31 31.80
CA ALA A 964 -24.20 -33.93 32.30
C ALA A 964 -24.06 -35.46 32.41
N GLU A 965 -23.52 -36.12 31.38
CA GLU A 965 -23.25 -37.58 31.38
C GLU A 965 -22.35 -38.00 32.56
N GLU A 966 -21.27 -37.27 32.85
CA GLU A 966 -20.31 -37.65 33.89
C GLU A 966 -20.82 -37.40 35.33
N ILE A 967 -21.71 -36.41 35.51
CA ILE A 967 -22.41 -36.19 36.78
C ILE A 967 -23.49 -37.27 36.98
N LEU A 968 -24.23 -37.63 35.92
CA LEU A 968 -25.29 -38.64 35.95
C LEU A 968 -24.77 -40.07 36.14
N GLN A 969 -23.60 -40.42 35.59
CA GLN A 969 -22.98 -41.74 35.79
C GLN A 969 -22.66 -42.08 37.26
N LYS A 970 -22.67 -41.09 38.17
CA LYS A 970 -22.32 -41.28 39.59
C LYS A 970 -23.50 -41.25 40.56
N GLU A 971 -24.74 -40.97 40.13
CA GLU A 971 -25.92 -41.01 41.00
C GLU A 971 -27.14 -41.64 40.28
N LEU A 972 -27.87 -42.51 40.98
CA LEU A 972 -28.92 -43.38 40.42
C LEU A 972 -30.33 -42.75 40.36
N ILE A 973 -30.55 -41.53 40.88
CA ILE A 973 -31.89 -40.90 40.90
C ILE A 973 -31.75 -39.37 40.75
N VAL A 974 -32.41 -38.79 39.74
CA VAL A 974 -32.49 -37.34 39.53
C VAL A 974 -33.94 -36.92 39.29
N GLU A 975 -34.43 -35.96 40.06
CA GLU A 975 -35.75 -35.34 39.89
C GLU A 975 -35.63 -34.08 39.02
N PHE A 976 -36.37 -34.04 37.91
CA PHE A 976 -36.51 -32.85 37.08
C PHE A 976 -37.90 -32.25 37.27
N THR A 977 -37.97 -30.93 37.46
CA THR A 977 -39.22 -30.20 37.66
C THR A 977 -39.89 -29.75 36.37
N ASP A 978 -39.19 -29.79 35.23
CA ASP A 978 -39.68 -29.32 33.92
C ASP A 978 -39.60 -30.45 32.87
N PRO A 979 -40.74 -30.89 32.31
CA PRO A 979 -40.81 -31.98 31.33
C PRO A 979 -39.93 -31.75 30.09
N ASN A 980 -39.76 -30.50 29.64
CA ASN A 980 -39.00 -30.20 28.43
C ASN A 980 -37.49 -30.49 28.58
N ASN A 981 -36.96 -30.40 29.80
CA ASN A 981 -35.55 -30.71 30.10
C ASN A 981 -35.30 -32.22 30.13
N LEU A 982 -36.29 -33.01 30.56
CA LEU A 982 -36.28 -34.48 30.46
C LEU A 982 -36.27 -34.92 28.99
N THR A 983 -37.15 -34.36 28.17
CA THR A 983 -37.23 -34.68 26.73
C THR A 983 -35.93 -34.36 25.98
N ARG A 984 -35.26 -33.25 26.31
CA ARG A 984 -33.94 -32.91 25.72
C ARG A 984 -32.83 -33.85 26.15
N LEU A 985 -32.82 -34.27 27.42
CA LEU A 985 -31.84 -35.24 27.93
C LEU A 985 -32.02 -36.60 27.25
N PHE A 986 -33.26 -37.09 27.13
CA PHE A 986 -33.58 -38.36 26.47
C PHE A 986 -33.36 -38.33 24.96
N GLY A 987 -33.70 -37.23 24.28
CA GLY A 987 -33.43 -37.05 22.85
C GLY A 987 -31.94 -37.09 22.50
N ALA A 988 -31.08 -36.54 23.38
CA ALA A 988 -29.63 -36.62 23.21
C ALA A 988 -29.10 -38.06 23.40
N ILE A 989 -29.66 -38.83 24.34
CA ILE A 989 -29.31 -40.25 24.57
C ILE A 989 -29.72 -41.12 23.38
N ALA A 990 -30.91 -40.92 22.81
CA ALA A 990 -31.41 -41.68 21.66
C ALA A 990 -30.63 -41.41 20.35
N SER A 991 -30.00 -40.24 20.21
CA SER A 991 -29.23 -39.88 19.01
C SER A 991 -27.94 -40.70 18.83
N LYS A 992 -27.40 -41.32 19.88
CA LYS A 992 -26.17 -42.15 19.83
C LYS A 992 -26.41 -43.63 19.54
N THR A 993 -27.66 -44.12 19.58
CA THR A 993 -27.98 -45.55 19.43
C THR A 993 -28.47 -45.96 18.03
N ARG A 994 -28.59 -45.03 17.07
CA ARG A 994 -28.85 -45.39 15.65
C ARG A 994 -27.55 -45.76 14.92
N PRO A 995 -27.33 -47.03 14.51
CA PRO A 995 -26.16 -47.40 13.70
C PRO A 995 -26.48 -47.22 12.22
N ARG A 996 -25.85 -46.25 11.55
CA ARG A 996 -25.78 -46.22 10.07
C ARG A 996 -24.67 -47.16 9.61
N ASN A 997 -25.08 -48.36 9.17
CA ASN A 997 -24.41 -49.31 8.28
C ASN A 997 -22.91 -49.08 7.96
N LYS A 998 -22.04 -49.93 8.51
CA LYS A 998 -20.95 -50.62 7.76
C LYS A 998 -20.43 -51.83 8.55
N ARG A 999 -20.38 -52.97 7.84
CA ARG A 999 -19.98 -54.33 8.25
C ARG A 999 -18.67 -54.37 9.04
N TYR A 1000 -18.57 -55.22 10.07
CA TYR A 1000 -17.49 -56.21 10.25
C TYR A 1000 -17.94 -57.37 11.16
N THR A 1001 -17.33 -58.52 10.88
CA THR A 1001 -17.56 -59.91 11.31
C THR A 1001 -17.29 -60.17 12.79
N VAL A 1002 -18.12 -61.03 13.40
CA VAL A 1002 -18.09 -61.43 14.82
C VAL A 1002 -17.30 -62.74 15.00
N MET A 1003 -16.43 -62.77 16.01
CA MET A 1003 -15.98 -63.99 16.72
C MET A 1003 -16.02 -63.70 18.23
N PRO A 1004 -16.32 -64.70 19.08
CA PRO A 1004 -17.08 -64.50 20.31
C PRO A 1004 -16.18 -64.28 21.54
N ARG A 1005 -16.62 -63.41 22.46
CA ARG A 1005 -16.23 -63.48 23.87
C ARG A 1005 -17.48 -63.53 24.75
N LYS A 1006 -17.44 -64.49 25.68
CA LYS A 1006 -18.44 -64.93 26.65
C LYS A 1006 -18.76 -63.86 27.74
N PRO A 1007 -19.82 -64.06 28.57
CA PRO A 1007 -20.78 -63.04 28.99
C PRO A 1007 -20.48 -62.34 30.34
N GLU A 1008 -20.99 -61.11 30.45
CA GLU A 1008 -21.53 -60.33 31.60
C GLU A 1008 -20.97 -60.44 33.04
N PRO A 1009 -21.16 -59.36 33.84
CA PRO A 1009 -22.25 -59.42 34.83
C PRO A 1009 -23.32 -58.35 34.60
N THR A 1010 -24.57 -58.82 34.65
CA THR A 1010 -25.84 -58.09 34.65
C THR A 1010 -25.86 -56.96 35.69
N ASN A 1011 -26.01 -55.71 35.27
CA ASN A 1011 -26.50 -54.63 36.14
C ASN A 1011 -27.97 -54.39 35.80
N PHE A 1012 -28.88 -54.95 36.60
CA PHE A 1012 -30.30 -54.62 36.59
C PHE A 1012 -30.47 -53.18 37.09
N ALA A 1013 -31.09 -52.32 36.29
CA ALA A 1013 -31.43 -50.95 36.69
C ALA A 1013 -32.96 -50.84 36.87
N THR A 1014 -33.42 -50.47 38.06
CA THR A 1014 -34.84 -50.19 38.32
C THR A 1014 -35.07 -48.69 38.15
N ILE A 1015 -35.78 -48.27 37.11
CA ILE A 1015 -36.20 -46.86 36.94
C ILE A 1015 -37.62 -46.72 37.49
N LYS A 1016 -37.80 -45.86 38.50
CA LYS A 1016 -39.13 -45.43 38.97
C LYS A 1016 -39.46 -44.07 38.36
N VAL A 1017 -40.47 -44.03 37.50
CA VAL A 1017 -41.01 -42.79 36.94
C VAL A 1017 -42.35 -42.52 37.62
N ARG A 1018 -42.51 -41.30 38.15
CA ARG A 1018 -43.75 -40.86 38.80
C ARG A 1018 -44.25 -39.63 38.04
N SER A 1019 -45.31 -39.78 37.24
CA SER A 1019 -46.00 -38.61 36.68
C SER A 1019 -47.06 -38.15 37.66
N ARG A 1020 -46.98 -36.90 38.15
CA ARG A 1020 -48.11 -36.27 38.84
C ARG A 1020 -49.02 -35.62 37.81
N GLY A 1021 -50.27 -36.03 37.74
CA GLY A 1021 -51.28 -35.40 36.88
C GLY A 1021 -51.50 -33.92 37.24
N TYR A 1022 -51.61 -33.07 36.23
CA TYR A 1022 -52.04 -31.68 36.37
C TYR A 1022 -53.57 -31.62 36.56
N THR A 1023 -54.05 -30.94 37.60
CA THR A 1023 -55.48 -30.73 37.84
C THR A 1023 -56.03 -29.60 36.97
N SER A 1024 -56.97 -29.91 36.06
CA SER A 1024 -57.89 -28.98 35.41
C SER A 1024 -59.34 -29.43 35.69
N PRO A 1025 -60.34 -28.54 35.88
CA PRO A 1025 -61.54 -28.86 36.67
C PRO A 1025 -62.64 -29.71 36.00
N GLU A 1026 -62.50 -30.17 34.76
CA GLU A 1026 -63.66 -30.69 33.99
C GLU A 1026 -63.52 -32.09 33.36
N THR A 1027 -62.68 -32.99 33.89
CA THR A 1027 -62.68 -34.42 33.48
C THR A 1027 -62.41 -35.38 34.64
N PRO A 1028 -62.92 -36.64 34.60
CA PRO A 1028 -62.83 -37.56 35.74
C PRO A 1028 -61.40 -38.02 36.00
N GLN A 1029 -61.07 -38.21 37.28
CA GLN A 1029 -59.77 -38.67 37.79
C GLN A 1029 -59.25 -39.92 37.08
N THR A 1030 -58.09 -39.82 36.43
CA THR A 1030 -57.24 -40.99 36.13
C THR A 1030 -56.33 -41.27 37.32
N PRO A 1031 -56.15 -42.54 37.74
CA PRO A 1031 -55.30 -42.87 38.89
C PRO A 1031 -53.82 -42.61 38.56
N ASP A 1032 -53.04 -42.18 39.57
CA ASP A 1032 -51.58 -42.10 39.49
C ASP A 1032 -51.02 -43.51 39.20
N GLU A 1033 -50.52 -43.74 37.98
CA GLU A 1033 -49.88 -45.01 37.63
C GLU A 1033 -48.38 -44.95 37.92
N GLU A 1034 -47.94 -45.82 38.83
CA GLU A 1034 -46.54 -45.97 39.23
C GLU A 1034 -45.99 -47.22 38.55
N PHE A 1035 -45.11 -47.05 37.55
CA PHE A 1035 -44.49 -48.18 36.86
C PHE A 1035 -43.03 -48.37 37.25
N SER A 1036 -42.70 -49.64 37.49
CA SER A 1036 -41.36 -50.14 37.78
C SER A 1036 -40.95 -51.04 36.63
N ILE A 1037 -39.97 -50.62 35.83
CA ILE A 1037 -39.42 -51.46 34.76
C ILE A 1037 -38.08 -52.01 35.23
N GLU A 1038 -37.99 -53.34 35.31
CA GLU A 1038 -36.75 -54.07 35.57
C GLU A 1038 -36.40 -54.92 34.34
N GLY A 1039 -35.15 -54.80 33.88
CA GLY A 1039 -34.64 -55.48 32.71
C GLY A 1039 -33.22 -55.03 32.37
N THR A 1040 -32.65 -55.62 31.33
CA THR A 1040 -31.38 -55.16 30.75
C THR A 1040 -31.54 -53.78 30.11
N ARG A 1041 -30.43 -53.06 29.90
CA ARG A 1041 -30.47 -51.68 29.38
C ARG A 1041 -31.21 -51.58 28.05
N GLU A 1042 -31.06 -52.56 27.17
CA GLU A 1042 -31.77 -52.64 25.91
C GLU A 1042 -33.29 -52.84 26.11
N GLU A 1043 -33.71 -53.73 27.01
CA GLU A 1043 -35.14 -54.03 27.28
C GLU A 1043 -35.89 -52.84 27.92
N ILE A 1044 -35.22 -52.05 28.77
CA ILE A 1044 -35.81 -50.84 29.36
C ILE A 1044 -36.00 -49.77 28.28
N ILE A 1045 -35.05 -49.63 27.35
CA ILE A 1045 -35.15 -48.68 26.24
C ILE A 1045 -36.28 -49.08 25.28
N GLU A 1046 -36.43 -50.37 25.00
CA GLU A 1046 -37.47 -50.88 24.09
C GLU A 1046 -38.88 -50.67 24.68
N LYS A 1047 -39.08 -50.98 25.98
CA LYS A 1047 -40.35 -50.72 26.67
C LYS A 1047 -40.69 -49.24 26.83
N LEU A 1048 -39.69 -48.38 27.02
CA LEU A 1048 -39.90 -46.92 27.09
C LEU A 1048 -40.22 -46.31 25.72
N LEU A 1049 -39.68 -46.88 24.63
CA LEU A 1049 -40.03 -46.49 23.27
C LEU A 1049 -41.45 -46.93 22.90
N GLU A 1050 -41.89 -48.11 23.34
CA GLU A 1050 -43.30 -48.53 23.22
C GLU A 1050 -44.23 -47.60 24.00
N TYR A 1051 -43.90 -47.25 25.24
CA TYR A 1051 -44.72 -46.31 26.04
C TYR A 1051 -44.75 -44.88 25.48
N GLY A 1052 -43.63 -44.40 24.92
CA GLY A 1052 -43.54 -43.11 24.26
C GLY A 1052 -44.37 -43.05 22.98
N ALA A 1053 -44.38 -44.14 22.19
CA ALA A 1053 -45.21 -44.26 20.99
C ALA A 1053 -46.71 -44.38 21.33
N ASP A 1054 -47.06 -45.03 22.46
CA ASP A 1054 -48.45 -45.14 22.94
C ASP A 1054 -48.98 -43.80 23.50
N MET A 1055 -48.10 -42.93 24.03
CA MET A 1055 -48.47 -41.55 24.39
C MET A 1055 -48.63 -40.64 23.17
N GLU A 1056 -47.76 -40.75 22.16
CA GLU A 1056 -47.93 -40.02 20.89
C GLU A 1056 -49.21 -40.44 20.14
N ALA A 1057 -49.60 -41.72 20.19
CA ALA A 1057 -50.86 -42.19 19.59
C ALA A 1057 -52.13 -41.77 20.36
N ARG A 1058 -52.02 -41.48 21.67
CA ARG A 1058 -53.12 -40.94 22.49
C ARG A 1058 -53.29 -39.43 22.33
N ASP A 1059 -52.22 -38.69 22.03
CA ASP A 1059 -52.25 -37.26 21.75
C ASP A 1059 -52.75 -36.90 20.33
N GLU A 1060 -52.89 -37.88 19.41
CA GLU A 1060 -53.46 -37.63 18.06
C GLU A 1060 -55.00 -37.66 18.01
N ASN A 1061 -55.71 -37.95 19.12
CA ASN A 1061 -57.18 -37.96 19.18
C ASN A 1061 -57.80 -37.09 20.30
N GLN A 1062 -57.09 -36.05 20.76
CA GLN A 1062 -57.67 -34.98 21.60
C GLN A 1062 -57.43 -33.58 21.02
#